data_AF-A0A953KXQ3-F1
#
_entry.id   AF-A0A953KXQ3-F1
#
_cell.length_a   1.000
_cell.length_b   1.000
_cell.length_c   1.000
_cell.angle_alpha   90.00
_cell.angle_beta   90.00
_cell.angle_gamma   90.00
#
_symmetry.space_group_name_H-M   'P 1'
#
loop_
_entity.id
_entity.type
_entity.pdbx_description
1 polymer ?
#
loop_
_entity_poly.entity_id
_entity_poly.type
_entity_poly.pdbx_seq_one_letter_code
_entity_poly.pdbx_strand_id
1 'polypeptide(L)'
;MKVLDLDRSKAITRIAQAIALVAVALVAFCFPSVCLAQFASPADWRDETIYQIITDRWDDGNSANNSTHATYGPVNGQQSHGGDFAGLKKRLYYLRGLGVTAVWIAPFVYNVDGTYHGYAAQDFTQVDPHWGTLADLQQFIQICHGLGIRVVLDVVCNHGANLFNDNSYRSTTPFYTLTYRNSGKTHAAPFNSTAYFHNQGSIGNYSDPEQILGELAGLDDLRTEDSYVRIQMASIWSNWITTLDADAFRIDTVKHVEIGFWQTWTPMVRTNAAAFGKTNFLFFGEIFDGNDAKNGYYTGTKAGGAFALDSTLDYPLYYATNSVFATASAGAQNIVNHYNAIPGNYDAAAQDKLVTFLDNHDNPRFLSSGLASDNTARLRAALVFQLTSKGIPCIYYGTEQHFNGGGDPNCREDMFDGQFEFGPSLGNNFDQTGTTYRLVRKLNQMRRQYAALTRGAMTIREVSSSAGMFAYSRIYGGTEVLVAVNTSGSAKSSQSWATGLTPGIVLVDALGSGSQITVGAGGTIASGIAFAANQARVYVPLSSFQDFDPEVTACNIGLGATVSVASVPLTLTFSKAMDTAASNAAFVTTPTIAGSLSWDGSATQLSFTPTGGSWPDSVTVLAGLDESAKDQQGNSLRGGFQTEFRTVPVPVSGIDGQISGDSRWAAAAATQTVQTGFGDNSITAPDQNSGGSEADQLFVAQSTSTLYLAVGGALEINGNSIILFFDTDGGATGANILTASGATLPWLASTPNSASGTRLPTGMKANLALQVQLATPNQSLNLFAYKWNAAGQFLSENQVGSLAGSSGNPTYGTISGLVNGQTYSFPIGYRNGHTGPVTAGSGTASPNGAGAGTGLEIGIPKSLLGVGPVSVLVGVSGSTGYWSNQFLPPLSPAASNRAWAPNLATSGVTAYNIGLLPIGLTEFLVE
;
A
#
# COMPACT_ATOMS: atom_id res chain seq x y z
N MET A 1 35.58 40.34 -22.57
CA MET A 1 34.14 40.25 -22.23
C MET A 1 33.74 38.78 -22.04
N LYS A 2 34.41 38.06 -21.11
CA LYS A 2 34.16 36.63 -20.78
C LYS A 2 34.55 36.27 -19.34
N VAL A 3 34.74 37.28 -18.48
CA VAL A 3 35.17 37.11 -17.07
C VAL A 3 34.11 37.62 -16.09
N LEU A 4 32.98 38.18 -16.57
CA LEU A 4 31.93 38.75 -15.71
C LEU A 4 30.69 37.85 -15.52
N ASP A 5 30.53 36.76 -16.30
CA ASP A 5 29.33 35.89 -16.22
C ASP A 5 29.50 34.67 -15.29
N LEU A 6 30.72 34.21 -15.06
CA LEU A 6 30.99 33.07 -14.18
C LEU A 6 30.84 33.40 -12.69
N ASP A 7 30.96 34.67 -12.31
CA ASP A 7 30.77 35.12 -10.93
C ASP A 7 29.28 35.34 -10.58
N ARG A 8 28.42 35.71 -11.55
CA ARG A 8 26.98 35.88 -11.31
C ARG A 8 26.25 34.56 -11.08
N SER A 9 26.57 33.51 -11.84
CA SER A 9 25.98 32.18 -11.66
C SER A 9 26.36 31.55 -10.31
N LYS A 10 27.62 31.72 -9.88
CA LYS A 10 28.10 31.22 -8.58
C LYS A 10 27.57 32.07 -7.43
N ALA A 11 27.38 33.38 -7.62
CA ALA A 11 26.73 34.25 -6.63
C ALA A 11 25.24 33.94 -6.47
N ILE A 12 24.49 33.72 -7.56
CA ILE A 12 23.06 33.36 -7.51
C ILE A 12 22.85 31.97 -6.90
N THR A 13 23.73 31.00 -7.20
CA THR A 13 23.66 29.66 -6.59
C THR A 13 24.02 29.70 -5.10
N ARG A 14 25.00 30.53 -4.69
CA ARG A 14 25.33 30.74 -3.28
C ARG A 14 24.27 31.55 -2.53
N ILE A 15 23.58 32.48 -3.19
CA ILE A 15 22.45 33.23 -2.62
C ILE A 15 21.20 32.33 -2.51
N ALA A 16 20.92 31.48 -3.49
CA ALA A 16 19.82 30.51 -3.42
C ALA A 16 20.08 29.40 -2.39
N GLN A 17 21.32 28.91 -2.28
CA GLN A 17 21.73 28.01 -1.21
C GLN A 17 21.75 28.71 0.15
N ALA A 18 22.17 29.98 0.24
CA ALA A 18 22.08 30.75 1.48
C ALA A 18 20.63 31.08 1.86
N ILE A 19 19.72 31.32 0.92
CA ILE A 19 18.28 31.55 1.17
C ILE A 19 17.58 30.24 1.54
N ALA A 20 17.94 29.10 0.93
CA ALA A 20 17.44 27.78 1.34
C ALA A 20 18.00 27.36 2.71
N LEU A 21 19.27 27.65 3.00
CA LEU A 21 19.88 27.42 4.31
C LEU A 21 19.32 28.39 5.36
N VAL A 22 18.93 29.61 4.98
CA VAL A 22 18.28 30.59 5.86
C VAL A 22 16.79 30.33 6.00
N ALA A 23 16.09 29.70 5.05
CA ALA A 23 14.70 29.26 5.20
C ALA A 23 14.59 27.99 6.06
N VAL A 24 15.53 27.04 5.89
CA VAL A 24 15.68 25.89 6.79
C VAL A 24 16.20 26.33 8.16
N ALA A 25 17.10 27.33 8.24
CA ALA A 25 17.55 27.90 9.50
C ALA A 25 16.55 28.89 10.13
N LEU A 26 15.63 29.53 9.41
CA LEU A 26 14.57 30.36 10.04
C LEU A 26 13.44 29.50 10.60
N VAL A 27 13.25 28.29 10.06
CA VAL A 27 12.43 27.24 10.69
C VAL A 27 13.19 26.54 11.83
N ALA A 28 14.53 26.51 11.81
CA ALA A 28 15.36 25.85 12.83
C ALA A 28 16.03 26.76 13.90
N PHE A 29 16.03 28.09 13.80
CA PHE A 29 16.73 29.02 14.71
C PHE A 29 15.90 30.18 15.25
N CYS A 30 14.56 30.10 15.19
CA CYS A 30 13.66 30.92 16.01
C CYS A 30 12.90 30.10 17.06
N PHE A 31 13.44 28.96 17.48
CA PHE A 31 13.17 28.49 18.83
C PHE A 31 14.25 29.11 19.73
N PRO A 32 13.94 30.08 20.60
CA PRO A 32 14.60 30.07 21.89
C PRO A 32 14.56 28.62 22.39
N SER A 33 15.48 28.21 23.26
CA SER A 33 15.20 27.10 24.16
C SER A 33 14.03 27.52 25.08
N VAL A 34 12.84 27.67 24.50
CA VAL A 34 11.58 27.58 25.18
C VAL A 34 11.58 26.13 25.58
N CYS A 35 11.75 25.89 26.87
CA CYS A 35 11.27 24.67 27.46
C CYS A 35 9.81 24.58 27.03
N LEU A 36 9.51 23.86 25.94
CA LEU A 36 8.15 23.64 25.50
C LEU A 36 7.50 22.97 26.70
N ALA A 37 6.51 23.64 27.31
CA ALA A 37 5.78 23.07 28.42
C ALA A 37 5.31 21.66 28.00
N GLN A 38 5.43 20.68 28.91
CA GLN A 38 5.05 19.30 28.62
C GLN A 38 3.63 19.26 28.05
N PHE A 39 3.40 18.44 27.04
CA PHE A 39 2.06 18.34 26.46
C PHE A 39 1.08 17.82 27.53
N ALA A 40 0.02 18.58 27.78
CA ALA A 40 -0.85 18.28 28.90
C ALA A 40 -1.63 16.97 28.68
N SER A 41 -1.70 16.13 29.72
CA SER A 41 -2.65 15.02 29.76
C SER A 41 -4.06 15.53 29.45
N PRO A 42 -4.91 14.72 28.79
CA PRO A 42 -6.28 15.13 28.53
C PRO A 42 -7.01 15.38 29.85
N ALA A 43 -7.97 16.30 29.85
CA ALA A 43 -8.80 16.55 31.01
C ALA A 43 -9.46 15.24 31.47
N ASP A 44 -9.93 14.41 30.53
CA ASP A 44 -10.28 13.02 30.79
C ASP A 44 -10.25 12.20 29.48
N TRP A 45 -9.67 11.01 29.54
CA TRP A 45 -9.40 10.16 28.38
C TRP A 45 -10.64 9.67 27.61
N ARG A 46 -11.84 9.69 28.18
CA ARG A 46 -13.06 9.28 27.43
C ARG A 46 -13.46 10.26 26.31
N ASP A 47 -12.87 11.44 26.26
CA ASP A 47 -13.02 12.36 25.11
C ASP A 47 -12.11 11.99 23.94
N GLU A 48 -11.13 11.11 24.17
CA GLU A 48 -10.16 10.74 23.16
C GLU A 48 -10.67 9.60 22.25
N THR A 49 -10.06 9.48 21.08
CA THR A 49 -10.15 8.29 20.21
C THR A 49 -8.73 7.85 19.88
N ILE A 50 -8.41 6.60 20.22
CA ILE A 50 -7.11 5.96 20.00
C ILE A 50 -7.10 5.33 18.60
N TYR A 51 -5.96 5.42 17.92
CA TYR A 51 -5.68 4.71 16.67
C TYR A 51 -4.43 3.85 16.84
N GLN A 52 -4.59 2.54 16.73
CA GLN A 52 -3.53 1.56 16.98
C GLN A 52 -2.78 1.22 15.69
N ILE A 53 -1.44 1.32 15.73
CA ILE A 53 -0.54 1.16 14.58
C ILE A 53 0.53 0.12 14.90
N ILE A 54 0.71 -0.86 14.00
CA ILE A 54 1.94 -1.65 13.93
C ILE A 54 2.93 -0.88 13.05
N THR A 55 3.97 -0.32 13.67
CA THR A 55 4.90 0.62 13.02
C THR A 55 5.46 0.08 11.71
N ASP A 56 5.92 -1.17 11.69
CA ASP A 56 6.47 -1.87 10.52
C ASP A 56 5.51 -1.96 9.32
N ARG A 57 4.20 -1.91 9.58
CA ARG A 57 3.15 -2.14 8.59
C ARG A 57 2.46 -0.85 8.16
N TRP A 58 2.90 0.30 8.67
CA TRP A 58 2.23 1.58 8.45
C TRP A 58 2.68 2.29 7.16
N ASP A 59 3.94 2.71 7.07
CA ASP A 59 4.50 3.33 5.86
C ASP A 59 6.03 3.25 5.94
N ASP A 60 6.70 2.82 4.86
CA ASP A 60 8.17 2.88 4.75
C ASP A 60 8.56 4.33 4.36
N GLY A 61 8.99 5.10 5.36
CA GLY A 61 9.44 6.47 5.15
C GLY A 61 10.92 6.61 4.84
N ASN A 62 11.73 5.60 5.16
CA ASN A 62 13.18 5.63 4.96
C ASN A 62 13.76 4.22 4.72
N SER A 63 13.63 3.74 3.49
CA SER A 63 14.19 2.45 3.04
C SER A 63 15.68 2.17 3.34
N ALA A 64 16.47 3.17 3.74
CA ALA A 64 17.85 2.97 4.18
C ALA A 64 17.97 2.26 5.54
N ASN A 65 16.92 2.25 6.39
CA ASN A 65 16.95 1.56 7.69
C ASN A 65 16.42 0.11 7.63
N ASN A 66 15.74 -0.30 6.55
CA ASN A 66 15.05 -1.59 6.40
C ASN A 66 15.91 -2.82 6.75
N SER A 67 17.20 -2.78 6.42
CA SER A 67 18.13 -3.90 6.62
C SER A 67 19.23 -3.62 7.63
N THR A 68 19.09 -2.57 8.47
CA THR A 68 20.13 -2.18 9.44
C THR A 68 20.25 -3.15 10.61
N HIS A 69 19.14 -3.79 10.99
CA HIS A 69 19.05 -4.72 12.11
C HIS A 69 17.99 -5.80 11.92
N ALA A 70 16.89 -5.45 11.24
CA ALA A 70 15.83 -6.39 10.89
C ALA A 70 16.16 -7.18 9.62
N THR A 71 15.53 -8.35 9.48
CA THR A 71 15.46 -9.05 8.19
C THR A 71 14.30 -8.49 7.38
N TYR A 72 14.60 -7.67 6.37
CA TYR A 72 13.62 -7.14 5.43
C TYR A 72 13.07 -8.25 4.52
N GLY A 73 11.75 -8.40 4.51
CA GLY A 73 11.02 -9.46 3.81
C GLY A 73 9.55 -9.11 3.60
N PRO A 74 9.22 -8.17 2.69
CA PRO A 74 7.88 -7.56 2.58
C PRO A 74 6.76 -8.51 2.15
N VAL A 75 7.07 -9.73 1.71
CA VAL A 75 6.08 -10.75 1.33
C VAL A 75 5.74 -11.70 2.48
N ASN A 76 6.49 -11.66 3.57
CA ASN A 76 6.42 -12.62 4.66
C ASN A 76 5.97 -11.92 5.93
N GLY A 77 4.74 -12.17 6.35
CA GLY A 77 4.15 -11.55 7.54
C GLY A 77 4.89 -11.77 8.87
N GLN A 78 5.95 -12.59 8.91
CA GLN A 78 6.83 -12.75 10.08
C GLN A 78 8.14 -11.94 9.99
N GLN A 79 8.36 -11.22 8.90
CA GLN A 79 9.56 -10.40 8.66
C GLN A 79 9.21 -8.92 8.69
N SER A 80 10.24 -8.06 8.68
CA SER A 80 10.06 -6.62 8.62
C SER A 80 9.70 -6.20 7.19
N HIS A 81 8.72 -5.32 7.07
CA HIS A 81 8.22 -4.76 5.82
C HIS A 81 8.67 -3.31 5.60
N GLY A 82 9.42 -2.73 6.55
CA GLY A 82 10.13 -1.45 6.40
C GLY A 82 9.39 -0.24 6.96
N GLY A 83 8.22 -0.41 7.55
CA GLY A 83 7.51 0.71 8.19
C GLY A 83 8.27 1.28 9.38
N ASP A 84 8.30 2.61 9.51
CA ASP A 84 9.23 3.28 10.42
C ASP A 84 8.73 4.63 10.97
N PHE A 85 9.53 5.31 11.79
CA PHE A 85 9.15 6.62 12.35
C PHE A 85 9.05 7.72 11.29
N ALA A 86 9.77 7.61 10.17
CA ALA A 86 9.64 8.57 9.07
C ALA A 86 8.28 8.41 8.38
N GLY A 87 7.80 7.18 8.20
CA GLY A 87 6.48 6.87 7.68
C GLY A 87 5.36 7.29 8.62
N LEU A 88 5.52 7.07 9.93
CA LEU A 88 4.60 7.62 10.93
C LEU A 88 4.44 9.14 10.77
N LYS A 89 5.56 9.90 10.67
CA LYS A 89 5.55 11.36 10.45
C LYS A 89 4.85 11.75 9.15
N LYS A 90 5.12 11.02 8.06
CA LYS A 90 4.58 11.29 6.72
C LYS A 90 3.05 11.24 6.66
N ARG A 91 2.41 10.41 7.48
CA ARG A 91 0.96 10.13 7.42
C ARG A 91 0.14 10.76 8.56
N LEU A 92 0.70 11.72 9.32
CA LEU A 92 -0.02 12.38 10.41
C LEU A 92 -1.25 13.18 9.95
N TYR A 93 -1.24 13.74 8.73
CA TYR A 93 -2.42 14.41 8.15
C TYR A 93 -3.59 13.46 7.94
N TYR A 94 -3.31 12.22 7.52
CA TYR A 94 -4.32 11.18 7.37
C TYR A 94 -5.04 10.90 8.70
N LEU A 95 -4.27 10.75 9.79
CA LEU A 95 -4.81 10.52 11.13
C LEU A 95 -5.59 11.72 11.65
N ARG A 96 -5.06 12.94 11.48
CA ARG A 96 -5.77 14.16 11.88
C ARG A 96 -7.07 14.37 11.11
N GLY A 97 -7.11 13.99 9.83
CA GLY A 97 -8.31 14.03 8.98
C GLY A 97 -9.36 13.00 9.39
N LEU A 98 -8.92 11.79 9.77
CA LEU A 98 -9.77 10.75 10.36
C LEU A 98 -10.36 11.20 11.70
N GLY A 99 -9.67 12.16 12.33
CA GLY A 99 -10.13 12.89 13.48
C GLY A 99 -9.87 12.21 14.81
N VAL A 100 -8.96 11.24 14.82
CA VAL A 100 -8.43 10.61 16.04
C VAL A 100 -7.61 11.62 16.84
N THR A 101 -7.46 11.37 18.13
CA THR A 101 -6.81 12.31 19.06
C THR A 101 -5.73 11.63 19.91
N ALA A 102 -5.54 10.33 19.73
CA ALA A 102 -4.42 9.58 20.27
C ALA A 102 -3.97 8.50 19.27
N VAL A 103 -2.69 8.17 19.28
CA VAL A 103 -2.11 7.06 18.52
C VAL A 103 -1.40 6.11 19.48
N TRP A 104 -1.59 4.81 19.27
CA TRP A 104 -0.89 3.75 19.99
C TRP A 104 0.05 3.07 19.01
N ILE A 105 1.36 3.17 19.25
CA ILE A 105 2.39 2.55 18.41
C ILE A 105 2.94 1.28 19.07
N ALA A 106 3.32 0.31 18.25
CA ALA A 106 4.00 -0.92 18.68
C ALA A 106 5.24 -0.64 19.55
N PRO A 107 5.69 -1.61 20.38
CA PRO A 107 6.86 -1.38 21.20
C PRO A 107 8.09 -1.08 20.33
N PHE A 108 8.79 -0.02 20.69
CA PHE A 108 9.83 0.60 19.86
C PHE A 108 11.26 0.31 20.35
N VAL A 109 11.38 -0.39 21.47
CA VAL A 109 12.67 -0.69 22.11
C VAL A 109 13.47 -1.65 21.23
N TYR A 110 14.76 -1.81 21.52
CA TYR A 110 15.66 -2.67 20.75
C TYR A 110 15.24 -4.15 20.88
N ASN A 111 14.84 -4.74 19.76
CA ASN A 111 14.33 -6.10 19.66
C ASN A 111 15.39 -7.06 19.14
N VAL A 112 15.39 -8.33 19.54
CA VAL A 112 16.31 -9.31 18.95
C VAL A 112 16.08 -9.40 17.44
N ASP A 113 17.16 -9.30 16.64
CA ASP A 113 17.10 -9.40 15.17
C ASP A 113 16.07 -8.47 14.49
N GLY A 114 15.74 -7.34 15.15
CA GLY A 114 14.75 -6.37 14.67
C GLY A 114 13.38 -6.98 14.39
N THR A 115 12.83 -7.79 15.32
CA THR A 115 11.48 -8.36 15.13
C THR A 115 10.44 -7.27 14.88
N TYR A 116 9.71 -7.40 13.77
CA TYR A 116 8.79 -6.38 13.24
C TYR A 116 7.63 -5.98 14.17
N HIS A 117 7.24 -6.83 15.11
CA HIS A 117 6.11 -6.57 15.99
C HIS A 117 6.50 -5.81 17.26
N GLY A 118 7.80 -5.75 17.60
CA GLY A 118 8.31 -4.99 18.74
C GLY A 118 8.31 -5.72 20.10
N TYR A 119 7.74 -6.92 20.20
CA TYR A 119 7.53 -7.65 21.47
C TYR A 119 8.66 -8.58 21.92
N ALA A 120 9.79 -8.64 21.21
CA ALA A 120 10.94 -9.47 21.56
C ALA A 120 12.13 -8.62 21.98
N ALA A 121 11.96 -7.82 23.04
CA ALA A 121 12.97 -6.87 23.52
C ALA A 121 14.26 -7.57 23.97
N GLN A 122 15.41 -7.17 23.42
CA GLN A 122 16.73 -7.55 23.89
C GLN A 122 17.35 -6.44 24.77
N ASP A 123 17.01 -5.18 24.51
CA ASP A 123 17.39 -4.02 25.33
C ASP A 123 16.21 -3.03 25.43
N PHE A 124 15.66 -2.90 26.62
CA PHE A 124 14.52 -2.01 26.91
C PHE A 124 14.90 -0.51 26.98
N THR A 125 16.19 -0.17 26.95
CA THR A 125 16.70 1.19 27.15
C THR A 125 17.08 1.91 25.86
N GLN A 126 17.04 1.21 24.74
CA GLN A 126 17.40 1.74 23.43
C GLN A 126 16.26 1.60 22.44
N VAL A 127 16.22 2.50 21.46
CA VAL A 127 15.33 2.40 20.30
C VAL A 127 15.91 1.40 19.31
N ASP A 128 15.07 0.56 18.70
CA ASP A 128 15.55 -0.32 17.63
C ASP A 128 15.92 0.48 16.37
N PRO A 129 17.14 0.34 15.83
CA PRO A 129 17.59 1.11 14.67
C PRO A 129 16.79 0.86 13.38
N HIS A 130 16.08 -0.26 13.22
CA HIS A 130 15.24 -0.46 12.02
C HIS A 130 14.01 0.46 12.00
N TRP A 131 13.56 0.97 13.17
CA TRP A 131 12.52 2.01 13.23
C TRP A 131 13.02 3.41 12.88
N GLY A 132 14.34 3.64 12.97
CA GLY A 132 14.94 4.97 12.95
C GLY A 132 15.62 5.34 14.27
N THR A 133 15.87 6.63 14.49
CA THR A 133 16.62 7.09 15.67
C THR A 133 15.69 7.54 16.80
N LEU A 134 16.23 7.68 18.02
CA LEU A 134 15.52 8.34 19.12
C LEU A 134 15.04 9.75 18.75
N ALA A 135 15.83 10.50 18.00
CA ALA A 135 15.45 11.83 17.54
C ALA A 135 14.25 11.78 16.57
N ASP A 136 14.15 10.74 15.73
CA ASP A 136 13.00 10.55 14.85
C ASP A 136 11.71 10.30 15.64
N LEU A 137 11.79 9.47 16.68
CA LEU A 137 10.66 9.20 17.58
C LEU A 137 10.24 10.45 18.36
N GLN A 138 11.21 11.22 18.89
CA GLN A 138 10.93 12.49 19.56
C GLN A 138 10.26 13.50 18.62
N GLN A 139 10.74 13.62 17.39
CA GLN A 139 10.11 14.48 16.38
C GLN A 139 8.70 14.04 16.05
N PHE A 140 8.46 12.73 15.89
CA PHE A 140 7.13 12.19 15.66
C PHE A 140 6.16 12.62 16.78
N ILE A 141 6.55 12.42 18.04
CA ILE A 141 5.70 12.77 19.20
C ILE A 141 5.48 14.28 19.28
N GLN A 142 6.51 15.09 19.05
CA GLN A 142 6.36 16.55 19.01
C GLN A 142 5.38 17.02 17.92
N ILE A 143 5.40 16.42 16.74
CA ILE A 143 4.45 16.74 15.67
C ILE A 143 3.04 16.27 16.08
N CYS A 144 2.89 15.08 16.66
CA CYS A 144 1.62 14.63 17.22
C CYS A 144 1.04 15.65 18.21
N HIS A 145 1.84 16.12 19.18
CA HIS A 145 1.42 17.13 20.16
C HIS A 145 1.05 18.48 19.53
N GLY A 146 1.83 18.95 18.55
CA GLY A 146 1.48 20.12 17.74
C GLY A 146 0.16 19.95 16.99
N LEU A 147 -0.19 18.70 16.67
CA LEU A 147 -1.46 18.31 16.08
C LEU A 147 -2.55 17.95 17.10
N GLY A 148 -2.33 18.14 18.41
CA GLY A 148 -3.28 17.76 19.45
C GLY A 148 -3.56 16.25 19.53
N ILE A 149 -2.63 15.43 19.02
CA ILE A 149 -2.65 13.98 19.05
C ILE A 149 -1.72 13.50 20.17
N ARG A 150 -2.24 12.65 21.06
CA ARG A 150 -1.48 12.01 22.13
C ARG A 150 -0.79 10.75 21.66
N VAL A 151 0.32 10.39 22.29
CA VAL A 151 1.05 9.16 21.97
C VAL A 151 0.99 8.19 23.14
N VAL A 152 0.36 7.06 22.89
CA VAL A 152 0.33 5.88 23.76
C VAL A 152 1.50 4.98 23.36
N LEU A 153 2.35 4.65 24.32
CA LEU A 153 3.43 3.69 24.10
C LEU A 153 2.96 2.30 24.51
N ASP A 154 3.25 1.31 23.68
CA ASP A 154 3.12 -0.09 24.06
C ASP A 154 4.29 -0.49 24.95
N VAL A 155 3.97 -1.11 26.08
CA VAL A 155 4.88 -1.41 27.17
C VAL A 155 4.87 -2.90 27.46
N VAL A 156 6.03 -3.53 27.36
CA VAL A 156 6.24 -4.92 27.72
C VAL A 156 7.00 -4.99 29.05
N CYS A 157 6.33 -5.52 30.07
CA CYS A 157 6.93 -5.75 31.39
C CYS A 157 7.13 -7.23 31.71
N ASN A 158 6.47 -8.12 30.95
CA ASN A 158 6.42 -9.55 31.24
C ASN A 158 7.72 -10.28 30.87
N HIS A 159 8.22 -10.07 29.67
CA HIS A 159 9.26 -10.92 29.08
C HIS A 159 10.26 -10.10 28.28
N GLY A 160 11.43 -10.68 28.03
CA GLY A 160 12.35 -10.27 26.97
C GLY A 160 12.23 -11.16 25.73
N ALA A 161 13.16 -10.97 24.79
CA ALA A 161 13.37 -11.85 23.65
C ALA A 161 13.56 -13.31 24.06
N ASN A 162 13.23 -14.23 23.14
CA ASN A 162 13.47 -15.66 23.30
C ASN A 162 14.97 -15.98 23.11
N LEU A 163 15.78 -15.93 24.18
CA LEU A 163 17.24 -16.12 24.12
C LEU A 163 17.74 -17.35 24.90
N PHE A 164 16.94 -17.93 25.80
CA PHE A 164 17.32 -19.12 26.58
C PHE A 164 16.95 -20.46 25.92
N ASN A 165 17.66 -21.54 26.23
CA ASN A 165 17.26 -22.87 25.78
C ASN A 165 15.91 -23.28 26.41
N ASP A 166 14.93 -23.58 25.56
CA ASP A 166 13.57 -23.94 25.98
C ASP A 166 13.54 -25.28 26.69
N ASN A 167 12.74 -25.34 27.74
CA ASN A 167 12.35 -26.59 28.39
C ASN A 167 10.84 -26.59 28.59
N SER A 168 10.24 -27.79 28.59
CA SER A 168 8.84 -27.97 28.97
C SER A 168 8.56 -27.40 30.36
N TYR A 169 7.34 -26.86 30.58
CA TYR A 169 6.92 -26.37 31.89
C TYR A 169 7.25 -27.36 33.03
N ARG A 170 7.82 -26.86 34.13
CA ARG A 170 8.11 -27.61 35.36
C ARG A 170 7.50 -26.90 36.55
N SER A 171 6.39 -27.44 37.06
CA SER A 171 5.67 -26.90 38.22
C SER A 171 6.36 -27.11 39.57
N THR A 172 7.42 -27.92 39.65
CA THR A 172 8.05 -28.29 40.92
C THR A 172 9.57 -28.30 40.84
N THR A 173 10.20 -27.92 41.95
CA THR A 173 11.67 -27.96 42.15
C THR A 173 12.23 -29.38 42.04
N PRO A 174 13.46 -29.56 41.50
CA PRO A 174 14.42 -28.50 41.20
C PRO A 174 14.22 -27.89 39.81
N PHE A 175 14.24 -26.56 39.77
CA PHE A 175 14.27 -25.78 38.54
C PHE A 175 15.54 -26.06 37.72
N TYR A 176 15.53 -25.78 36.41
CA TYR A 176 16.71 -25.95 35.56
C TYR A 176 17.60 -24.71 35.52
N THR A 177 18.86 -24.87 35.15
CA THR A 177 19.76 -23.75 34.93
C THR A 177 19.49 -23.14 33.55
N LEU A 178 19.10 -21.87 33.51
CA LEU A 178 18.97 -21.13 32.26
C LEU A 178 20.33 -21.01 31.56
N THR A 179 20.33 -21.25 30.26
CA THR A 179 21.50 -21.12 29.39
C THR A 179 21.08 -20.44 28.10
N TYR A 180 21.90 -19.50 27.61
CA TYR A 180 21.63 -18.84 26.35
C TYR A 180 21.79 -19.82 25.18
N ARG A 181 20.89 -19.75 24.19
CA ARG A 181 21.02 -20.50 22.93
C ARG A 181 22.27 -20.11 22.16
N ASN A 182 22.62 -18.83 22.23
CA ASN A 182 23.79 -18.26 21.58
C ASN A 182 24.47 -17.31 22.55
N SER A 183 25.71 -17.61 22.94
CA SER A 183 26.48 -16.78 23.89
C SER A 183 26.80 -15.37 23.35
N GLY A 184 26.64 -15.12 22.04
CA GLY A 184 26.76 -13.80 21.43
C GLY A 184 25.45 -13.00 21.38
N LYS A 185 24.32 -13.59 21.79
CA LYS A 185 23.00 -12.94 21.84
C LYS A 185 22.41 -13.10 23.25
N THR A 186 22.58 -12.06 24.05
CA THR A 186 22.16 -12.04 25.45
C THR A 186 21.36 -10.77 25.73
N HIS A 187 20.51 -10.82 26.77
CA HIS A 187 19.80 -9.64 27.28
C HIS A 187 20.77 -8.54 27.70
N ALA A 188 20.41 -7.29 27.43
CA ALA A 188 21.18 -6.13 27.85
C ALA A 188 20.94 -5.77 29.33
N ALA A 189 21.81 -4.92 29.88
CA ALA A 189 21.57 -4.34 31.19
C ALA A 189 20.26 -3.52 31.17
N PRO A 190 19.49 -3.48 32.26
CA PRO A 190 19.79 -4.04 33.58
C PRO A 190 19.48 -5.54 33.75
N PHE A 191 18.93 -6.20 32.73
CA PHE A 191 18.50 -7.61 32.78
C PHE A 191 19.49 -8.58 32.11
N ASN A 192 20.79 -8.30 32.20
CA ASN A 192 21.86 -9.09 31.58
C ASN A 192 22.31 -10.31 32.39
N SER A 193 21.45 -10.83 33.27
CA SER A 193 21.72 -12.02 34.07
C SER A 193 20.51 -12.95 34.04
N THR A 194 20.77 -14.25 33.89
CA THR A 194 19.76 -15.31 34.00
C THR A 194 19.02 -15.30 35.33
N ALA A 195 19.58 -14.72 36.39
CA ALA A 195 18.95 -14.64 37.71
C ALA A 195 17.66 -13.78 37.73
N TYR A 196 17.47 -12.94 36.72
CA TYR A 196 16.30 -12.05 36.60
C TYR A 196 15.15 -12.66 35.81
N PHE A 197 15.25 -13.93 35.44
CA PHE A 197 14.25 -14.64 34.66
C PHE A 197 13.80 -15.91 35.36
N HIS A 198 12.59 -16.32 35.06
CA HIS A 198 12.04 -17.59 35.48
C HIS A 198 12.70 -18.75 34.75
N ASN A 199 12.79 -19.89 35.44
CA ASN A 199 13.34 -21.14 34.94
C ASN A 199 12.33 -22.29 35.13
N GLN A 200 11.07 -21.96 34.87
CA GLN A 200 9.92 -22.85 34.95
C GLN A 200 9.50 -23.41 33.58
N GLY A 201 10.11 -22.97 32.47
CA GLY A 201 9.79 -23.45 31.12
C GLY A 201 8.50 -22.86 30.56
N SER A 202 8.11 -23.28 29.36
CA SER A 202 7.06 -22.61 28.60
C SER A 202 5.64 -22.98 29.03
N ILE A 203 4.71 -22.01 29.02
CA ILE A 203 3.31 -22.22 29.42
C ILE A 203 2.63 -23.24 28.51
N GLY A 204 2.19 -24.36 29.08
CA GLY A 204 1.47 -25.42 28.37
C GLY A 204 -0.03 -25.44 28.66
N ASN A 205 -0.47 -24.85 29.77
CA ASN A 205 -1.87 -24.76 30.18
C ASN A 205 -2.22 -23.35 30.67
N TYR A 206 -2.83 -22.57 29.79
CA TYR A 206 -3.27 -21.19 30.06
C TYR A 206 -4.42 -21.05 31.06
N SER A 207 -5.00 -22.16 31.55
CA SER A 207 -6.01 -22.15 32.61
C SER A 207 -5.43 -22.44 33.99
N ASP A 208 -4.15 -22.82 34.07
CA ASP A 208 -3.47 -23.13 35.32
C ASP A 208 -2.74 -21.86 35.82
N PRO A 209 -3.19 -21.26 36.93
CA PRO A 209 -2.60 -20.03 37.46
C PRO A 209 -1.17 -20.20 37.95
N GLU A 210 -0.71 -21.43 38.22
CA GLU A 210 0.69 -21.66 38.62
C GLU A 210 1.65 -21.45 37.44
N GLN A 211 1.17 -21.56 36.19
CA GLN A 211 2.00 -21.36 34.99
C GLN A 211 2.20 -19.89 34.63
N ILE A 212 1.70 -18.95 35.45
CA ILE A 212 1.97 -17.52 35.27
C ILE A 212 3.47 -17.19 35.35
N LEU A 213 4.28 -18.08 35.92
CA LEU A 213 5.75 -17.95 36.00
C LEU A 213 6.48 -18.63 34.83
N GLY A 214 5.76 -19.03 33.78
CA GLY A 214 6.32 -19.73 32.61
C GLY A 214 6.50 -18.81 31.40
N GLU A 215 7.31 -19.26 30.43
CA GLU A 215 7.57 -18.52 29.19
C GLU A 215 6.31 -18.45 28.33
N LEU A 216 5.81 -17.24 28.08
CA LEU A 216 4.71 -16.98 27.16
C LEU A 216 5.22 -17.13 25.72
N ALA A 217 4.73 -18.13 24.99
CA ALA A 217 5.17 -18.43 23.62
C ALA A 217 6.70 -18.56 23.46
N GLY A 218 7.38 -19.03 24.51
CA GLY A 218 8.84 -19.15 24.56
C GLY A 218 9.59 -17.85 24.84
N LEU A 219 8.91 -16.73 25.09
CA LEU A 219 9.57 -15.48 25.45
C LEU A 219 10.14 -15.56 26.87
N ASP A 220 11.40 -15.14 27.04
CA ASP A 220 12.14 -15.28 28.30
C ASP A 220 11.44 -14.48 29.42
N ASP A 221 10.77 -15.17 30.33
CA ASP A 221 9.86 -14.59 31.31
C ASP A 221 10.62 -13.92 32.47
N LEU A 222 10.37 -12.63 32.72
CA LEU A 222 11.04 -11.88 33.76
C LEU A 222 10.49 -12.27 35.14
N ARG A 223 11.41 -12.42 36.09
CA ARG A 223 11.10 -12.72 37.48
C ARG A 223 10.57 -11.48 38.21
N THR A 224 9.34 -11.09 37.90
CA THR A 224 8.70 -9.83 38.31
C THR A 224 8.42 -9.71 39.80
N GLU A 225 8.55 -10.78 40.59
CA GLU A 225 8.54 -10.75 42.05
C GLU A 225 9.88 -10.26 42.64
N ASP A 226 10.96 -10.24 41.86
CA ASP A 226 12.25 -9.71 42.29
C ASP A 226 12.21 -8.17 42.41
N SER A 227 12.62 -7.66 43.57
CA SER A 227 12.63 -6.22 43.85
C SER A 227 13.51 -5.41 42.90
N TYR A 228 14.63 -5.97 42.42
CA TYR A 228 15.49 -5.32 41.44
C TYR A 228 14.77 -5.23 40.09
N VAL A 229 14.15 -6.32 39.63
CA VAL A 229 13.38 -6.33 38.37
C VAL A 229 12.26 -5.29 38.40
N ARG A 230 11.48 -5.24 39.49
CA ARG A 230 10.41 -4.23 39.67
C ARG A 230 10.93 -2.80 39.56
N ILE A 231 11.97 -2.48 40.32
CA ILE A 231 12.53 -1.12 40.38
C ILE A 231 13.12 -0.71 39.03
N GLN A 232 13.88 -1.60 38.39
CA GLN A 232 14.48 -1.31 37.10
C GLN A 232 13.43 -1.16 36.01
N MET A 233 12.42 -2.04 35.96
CA MET A 233 11.33 -1.94 34.99
C MET A 233 10.51 -0.66 35.17
N ALA A 234 10.23 -0.25 36.41
CA ALA A 234 9.58 1.04 36.68
C ALA A 234 10.45 2.22 36.27
N SER A 235 11.77 2.14 36.51
CA SER A 235 12.72 3.19 36.12
C SER A 235 12.84 3.34 34.61
N ILE A 236 12.89 2.23 33.86
CA ILE A 236 12.99 2.25 32.40
C ILE A 236 11.79 2.98 31.79
N TRP A 237 10.58 2.57 32.15
CA TRP A 237 9.38 3.16 31.57
C TRP A 237 9.11 4.58 32.08
N SER A 238 9.51 4.91 33.31
CA SER A 238 9.55 6.30 33.81
C SER A 238 10.48 7.17 32.96
N ASN A 239 11.68 6.67 32.62
CA ASN A 239 12.62 7.40 31.77
C ASN A 239 12.03 7.64 30.38
N TRP A 240 11.34 6.66 29.79
CA TRP A 240 10.68 6.85 28.50
C TRP A 240 9.61 7.94 28.52
N ILE A 241 8.81 8.05 29.60
CA ILE A 241 7.86 9.17 29.76
C ILE A 241 8.58 10.52 29.66
N THR A 242 9.66 10.69 30.43
CA THR A 242 10.40 11.96 30.47
C THR A 242 11.20 12.24 29.19
N THR A 243 11.66 11.20 28.50
CA THR A 243 12.49 11.32 27.29
C THR A 243 11.66 11.63 26.05
N LEU A 244 10.44 11.10 26.00
CA LEU A 244 9.58 11.14 24.82
C LEU A 244 8.36 12.05 25.01
N ASP A 245 8.08 12.52 26.22
CA ASP A 245 6.84 13.22 26.59
C ASP A 245 5.58 12.36 26.34
N ALA A 246 5.69 11.06 26.62
CA ALA A 246 4.60 10.08 26.41
C ALA A 246 3.32 10.44 27.20
N ASP A 247 2.16 10.05 26.68
CA ASP A 247 0.87 10.46 27.25
C ASP A 247 0.13 9.35 28.01
N ALA A 248 0.34 8.10 27.61
CA ALA A 248 -0.27 6.92 28.23
C ALA A 248 0.54 5.66 27.91
N PHE A 249 0.23 4.58 28.63
CA PHE A 249 0.74 3.24 28.35
C PHE A 249 -0.39 2.25 28.06
N ARG A 250 -0.24 1.55 26.93
CA ARG A 250 -0.85 0.24 26.74
C ARG A 250 0.13 -0.79 27.31
N ILE A 251 -0.35 -1.67 28.17
CA ILE A 251 0.50 -2.64 28.86
C ILE A 251 0.18 -4.03 28.32
N ASP A 252 1.21 -4.66 27.77
CA ASP A 252 1.16 -6.01 27.22
C ASP A 252 0.93 -7.07 28.30
N THR A 253 0.18 -8.11 27.94
CA THR A 253 0.15 -9.42 28.62
C THR A 253 -0.06 -9.38 30.14
N VAL A 254 -0.88 -8.44 30.64
CA VAL A 254 -1.04 -8.14 32.08
C VAL A 254 -1.36 -9.38 32.93
N LYS A 255 -2.18 -10.29 32.41
CA LYS A 255 -2.59 -11.51 33.12
C LYS A 255 -1.47 -12.54 33.31
N HIS A 256 -0.32 -12.34 32.66
CA HIS A 256 0.87 -13.18 32.74
C HIS A 256 1.87 -12.67 33.78
N VAL A 257 1.60 -11.55 34.42
CA VAL A 257 2.42 -10.98 35.49
C VAL A 257 1.63 -10.96 36.79
N GLU A 258 2.27 -11.32 37.89
CA GLU A 258 1.62 -11.36 39.20
C GLU A 258 1.14 -9.96 39.67
N ILE A 259 0.06 -9.92 40.44
CA ILE A 259 -0.65 -8.66 40.76
C ILE A 259 0.17 -7.65 41.58
N GLY A 260 1.04 -8.12 42.47
CA GLY A 260 1.93 -7.31 43.30
C GLY A 260 2.93 -6.48 42.51
N PHE A 261 3.34 -6.93 41.32
CA PHE A 261 4.16 -6.16 40.38
C PHE A 261 3.37 -4.94 39.94
N TRP A 262 2.13 -5.10 39.46
CA TRP A 262 1.29 -4.00 39.01
C TRP A 262 0.99 -3.00 40.12
N GLN A 263 0.80 -3.49 41.35
CA GLN A 263 0.59 -2.70 42.56
C GLN A 263 1.85 -1.97 43.06
N THR A 264 3.02 -2.31 42.54
CA THR A 264 4.29 -1.63 42.84
C THR A 264 4.68 -0.69 41.69
N TRP A 265 4.72 -1.25 40.47
CA TRP A 265 5.16 -0.58 39.24
C TRP A 265 4.24 0.60 38.90
N THR A 266 2.91 0.43 38.93
CA THR A 266 2.01 1.50 38.48
C THR A 266 2.06 2.73 39.38
N PRO A 267 2.04 2.62 40.73
CA PRO A 267 2.23 3.78 41.60
C PRO A 267 3.58 4.48 41.41
N MET A 268 4.66 3.73 41.18
CA MET A 268 5.99 4.30 40.93
C MET A 268 6.01 5.12 39.63
N VAL A 269 5.55 4.52 38.52
CA VAL A 269 5.51 5.18 37.22
C VAL A 269 4.54 6.36 37.23
N ARG A 270 3.37 6.23 37.85
CA ARG A 270 2.41 7.34 38.01
C ARG A 270 3.02 8.51 38.79
N THR A 271 3.76 8.23 39.86
CA THR A 271 4.44 9.26 40.65
C THR A 271 5.47 10.01 39.81
N ASN A 272 6.25 9.29 39.00
CA ASN A 272 7.20 9.90 38.08
C ASN A 272 6.50 10.73 36.98
N ALA A 273 5.46 10.19 36.35
CA ALA A 273 4.65 10.88 35.35
C ALA A 273 4.07 12.19 35.91
N ALA A 274 3.48 12.14 37.10
CA ALA A 274 2.93 13.32 37.78
C ALA A 274 4.01 14.34 38.13
N ALA A 275 5.21 13.91 38.56
CA ALA A 275 6.35 14.80 38.79
C ALA A 275 6.85 15.47 37.50
N PHE A 276 6.66 14.82 36.34
CA PHE A 276 6.91 15.40 35.02
C PHE A 276 5.74 16.25 34.47
N GLY A 277 4.62 16.38 35.20
CA GLY A 277 3.46 17.18 34.80
C GLY A 277 2.33 16.39 34.12
N LYS A 278 2.46 15.07 33.95
CA LYS A 278 1.42 14.19 33.41
C LYS A 278 0.49 13.68 34.52
N THR A 279 -0.38 14.56 35.02
CA THR A 279 -1.24 14.24 36.19
C THR A 279 -2.43 13.34 35.87
N ASN A 280 -2.74 13.11 34.60
CA ASN A 280 -3.80 12.19 34.15
C ASN A 280 -3.25 11.18 33.12
N PHE A 281 -2.11 10.56 33.46
CA PHE A 281 -1.48 9.52 32.66
C PHE A 281 -2.30 8.22 32.74
N LEU A 282 -2.74 7.70 31.60
CA LEU A 282 -3.59 6.51 31.51
C LEU A 282 -2.74 5.24 31.42
N PHE A 283 -3.05 4.26 32.26
CA PHE A 283 -2.57 2.89 32.14
C PHE A 283 -3.72 1.97 31.75
N PHE A 284 -3.65 1.33 30.58
CA PHE A 284 -4.62 0.31 30.19
C PHE A 284 -3.96 -1.00 29.77
N GLY A 285 -4.42 -2.09 30.38
CA GLY A 285 -3.82 -3.42 30.23
C GLY A 285 -4.51 -4.31 29.22
N GLU A 286 -3.74 -5.20 28.61
CA GLU A 286 -4.25 -6.32 27.84
C GLU A 286 -4.49 -7.55 28.73
N ILE A 287 -5.77 -7.92 28.89
CA ILE A 287 -6.19 -9.18 29.51
C ILE A 287 -6.99 -9.92 28.45
N PHE A 288 -6.33 -10.76 27.65
CA PHE A 288 -6.97 -11.51 26.57
C PHE A 288 -7.88 -12.61 27.13
N ASP A 289 -9.07 -12.23 27.59
CA ASP A 289 -10.11 -13.12 28.12
C ASP A 289 -11.48 -12.44 28.01
N GLY A 290 -12.54 -13.18 27.66
CA GLY A 290 -13.89 -12.63 27.50
C GLY A 290 -14.68 -12.46 28.81
N ASN A 291 -14.08 -12.76 29.97
CA ASN A 291 -14.74 -12.68 31.27
C ASN A 291 -14.49 -11.35 31.98
N ASP A 292 -15.56 -10.63 32.31
CA ASP A 292 -15.50 -9.34 33.02
C ASP A 292 -14.75 -9.40 34.36
N ALA A 293 -14.92 -10.46 35.15
CA ALA A 293 -14.28 -10.58 36.46
C ALA A 293 -12.75 -10.71 36.33
N LYS A 294 -12.28 -11.46 35.32
CA LYS A 294 -10.84 -11.60 35.04
C LYS A 294 -10.21 -10.31 34.53
N ASN A 295 -10.91 -9.57 33.68
CA ASN A 295 -10.45 -8.27 33.18
C ASN A 295 -10.45 -7.23 34.31
N GLY A 296 -11.59 -7.09 35.00
CA GLY A 296 -11.79 -6.09 36.04
C GLY A 296 -10.88 -6.26 37.25
N TYR A 297 -10.40 -7.48 37.53
CA TYR A 297 -9.45 -7.77 38.62
C TYR A 297 -8.23 -6.83 38.64
N TYR A 298 -7.72 -6.44 37.47
CA TYR A 298 -6.52 -5.59 37.34
C TYR A 298 -6.79 -4.08 37.40
N THR A 299 -8.06 -3.66 37.52
CA THR A 299 -8.42 -2.23 37.54
C THR A 299 -8.38 -1.63 38.92
N GLY A 300 -7.82 -0.43 39.03
CA GLY A 300 -7.73 0.38 40.25
C GLY A 300 -7.29 -0.44 41.46
N THR A 301 -8.15 -0.50 42.45
CA THR A 301 -7.94 -1.27 43.69
C THR A 301 -8.77 -2.55 43.75
N LYS A 302 -9.30 -3.02 42.61
CA LYS A 302 -10.29 -4.11 42.55
C LYS A 302 -9.79 -5.43 43.14
N ALA A 303 -8.52 -5.79 42.89
CA ALA A 303 -7.88 -6.96 43.49
C ALA A 303 -7.63 -6.81 45.02
N GLY A 304 -7.86 -5.63 45.59
CA GLY A 304 -7.44 -5.27 46.94
C GLY A 304 -5.95 -4.93 47.00
N GLY A 305 -5.56 -3.96 47.82
CA GLY A 305 -4.17 -3.48 47.90
C GLY A 305 -3.97 -2.14 47.21
N ALA A 306 -2.74 -1.89 46.72
CA ALA A 306 -2.41 -0.65 46.04
C ALA A 306 -3.02 -0.59 44.62
N PHE A 307 -2.96 0.60 44.01
CA PHE A 307 -3.51 0.84 42.69
C PHE A 307 -2.75 0.05 41.60
N ALA A 308 -3.49 -0.70 40.77
CA ALA A 308 -3.01 -1.37 39.57
C ALA A 308 -3.25 -0.49 38.33
N LEU A 309 -4.26 -0.75 37.48
CA LEU A 309 -4.43 -0.05 36.19
C LEU A 309 -5.64 0.90 36.16
N ASP A 310 -5.60 1.97 35.35
CA ASP A 310 -6.78 2.85 35.18
C ASP A 310 -7.90 2.19 34.38
N SER A 311 -7.54 1.26 33.50
CA SER A 311 -8.43 0.65 32.53
C SER A 311 -7.84 -0.66 31.99
N THR A 312 -8.60 -1.33 31.13
CA THR A 312 -8.19 -2.50 30.35
C THR A 312 -8.73 -2.39 28.94
N LEU A 313 -8.13 -3.13 28.00
CA LEU A 313 -8.78 -3.47 26.74
C LEU A 313 -10.08 -4.23 27.04
N ASP A 314 -11.16 -3.84 26.40
CA ASP A 314 -12.50 -4.37 26.66
C ASP A 314 -12.78 -5.64 25.83
N TYR A 315 -12.04 -6.72 26.12
CA TYR A 315 -12.25 -8.01 25.48
C TYR A 315 -13.67 -8.57 25.65
N PRO A 316 -14.33 -8.45 26.83
CA PRO A 316 -15.73 -8.84 26.97
C PRO A 316 -16.65 -8.14 25.96
N LEU A 317 -16.50 -6.83 25.76
CA LEU A 317 -17.27 -6.11 24.74
C LEU A 317 -16.85 -6.48 23.31
N TYR A 318 -15.57 -6.73 23.04
CA TYR A 318 -15.09 -7.20 21.73
C TYR A 318 -15.82 -8.48 21.30
N TYR A 319 -15.88 -9.51 22.17
CA TYR A 319 -16.58 -10.75 21.85
C TYR A 319 -18.09 -10.54 21.68
N ALA A 320 -18.71 -9.73 22.54
CA ALA A 320 -20.13 -9.39 22.41
C ALA A 320 -20.41 -8.68 21.08
N THR A 321 -19.60 -7.67 20.73
CA THR A 321 -19.73 -6.87 19.51
C THR A 321 -19.54 -7.73 18.26
N ASN A 322 -18.57 -8.64 18.24
CA ASN A 322 -18.36 -9.54 17.10
C ASN A 322 -19.49 -10.58 16.95
N SER A 323 -20.07 -11.07 18.05
CA SER A 323 -21.25 -11.94 17.98
C SER A 323 -22.49 -11.20 17.44
N VAL A 324 -22.65 -9.92 17.77
CA VAL A 324 -23.83 -9.10 17.42
C VAL A 324 -23.73 -8.51 16.03
N PHE A 325 -22.59 -7.94 15.67
CA PHE A 325 -22.41 -7.19 14.44
C PHE A 325 -21.67 -7.97 13.37
N ALA A 326 -20.54 -8.62 13.70
CA ALA A 326 -19.71 -9.27 12.69
C ALA A 326 -20.37 -10.55 12.17
N THR A 327 -20.72 -11.48 13.06
CA THR A 327 -21.33 -12.77 12.70
C THR A 327 -22.87 -12.71 12.69
N ALA A 328 -23.46 -11.78 13.44
CA ALA A 328 -24.91 -11.70 13.72
C ALA A 328 -25.49 -13.01 14.28
N SER A 329 -24.67 -13.74 15.05
CA SER A 329 -25.01 -14.99 15.72
C SER A 329 -25.75 -14.78 17.04
N ALA A 330 -25.71 -13.56 17.59
CA ALA A 330 -26.40 -13.17 18.81
C ALA A 330 -27.15 -11.82 18.66
N GLY A 331 -28.08 -11.55 19.58
CA GLY A 331 -28.69 -10.23 19.71
C GLY A 331 -27.93 -9.30 20.65
N ALA A 332 -28.28 -8.01 20.60
CA ALA A 332 -27.63 -6.97 21.40
C ALA A 332 -27.80 -7.14 22.93
N GLN A 333 -28.61 -8.10 23.38
CA GLN A 333 -28.68 -8.49 24.79
C GLN A 333 -27.30 -8.90 25.36
N ASN A 334 -26.41 -9.48 24.55
CA ASN A 334 -25.05 -9.81 25.00
C ASN A 334 -24.25 -8.56 25.39
N ILE A 335 -24.40 -7.45 24.63
CA ILE A 335 -23.79 -6.16 24.95
C ILE A 335 -24.38 -5.60 26.25
N VAL A 336 -25.71 -5.69 26.42
CA VAL A 336 -26.38 -5.25 27.65
C VAL A 336 -25.92 -6.05 28.87
N ASN A 337 -25.72 -7.37 28.71
CA ASN A 337 -25.22 -8.22 29.79
C ASN A 337 -23.82 -7.80 30.26
N HIS A 338 -22.91 -7.49 29.32
CA HIS A 338 -21.60 -6.93 29.64
C HIS A 338 -21.73 -5.60 30.40
N TYR A 339 -22.52 -4.64 29.90
CA TYR A 339 -22.72 -3.37 30.62
C TYR A 339 -23.29 -3.54 32.03
N ASN A 340 -24.16 -4.53 32.24
CA ASN A 340 -24.68 -4.86 33.57
C ASN A 340 -23.62 -5.52 34.48
N ALA A 341 -22.61 -6.17 33.91
CA ALA A 341 -21.53 -6.81 34.65
C ALA A 341 -20.46 -5.81 35.12
N ILE A 342 -20.29 -4.68 34.44
CA ILE A 342 -19.25 -3.68 34.73
C ILE A 342 -19.24 -3.24 36.22
N PRO A 343 -20.36 -2.78 36.82
CA PRO A 343 -20.35 -2.27 38.19
C PRO A 343 -19.90 -3.30 39.24
N GLY A 344 -20.15 -4.58 38.98
CA GLY A 344 -19.78 -5.68 39.87
C GLY A 344 -18.32 -6.10 39.73
N ASN A 345 -17.70 -5.91 38.57
CA ASN A 345 -16.41 -6.52 38.24
C ASN A 345 -15.24 -5.53 38.13
N TYR A 346 -15.49 -4.25 37.88
CA TYR A 346 -14.42 -3.25 37.66
C TYR A 346 -14.37 -2.21 38.78
N ASP A 347 -13.19 -1.65 39.03
CA ASP A 347 -13.02 -0.51 39.93
C ASP A 347 -13.85 0.69 39.43
N ALA A 348 -14.47 1.44 40.34
CA ALA A 348 -15.36 2.54 40.01
C ALA A 348 -14.69 3.60 39.10
N ALA A 349 -13.38 3.83 39.25
CA ALA A 349 -12.64 4.78 38.42
C ALA A 349 -12.41 4.32 36.97
N ALA A 350 -12.58 3.01 36.70
CA ALA A 350 -12.34 2.37 35.41
C ALA A 350 -13.62 2.11 34.59
N GLN A 351 -14.79 2.04 35.23
CA GLN A 351 -16.06 1.56 34.63
C GLN A 351 -16.50 2.30 33.35
N ASP A 352 -16.11 3.56 33.20
CA ASP A 352 -16.43 4.38 32.02
C ASP A 352 -15.24 4.59 31.07
N LYS A 353 -14.08 4.01 31.37
CA LYS A 353 -12.81 4.23 30.67
C LYS A 353 -12.26 2.98 29.97
N LEU A 354 -13.01 1.87 29.94
CA LEU A 354 -12.60 0.67 29.22
C LEU A 354 -12.28 0.99 27.75
N VAL A 355 -11.18 0.44 27.24
CA VAL A 355 -10.70 0.73 25.89
C VAL A 355 -11.34 -0.26 24.91
N THR A 356 -12.27 0.22 24.10
CA THR A 356 -13.13 -0.60 23.22
C THR A 356 -12.53 -0.75 21.83
N PHE A 357 -12.63 -1.93 21.23
CA PHE A 357 -12.08 -2.24 19.90
C PHE A 357 -12.95 -3.27 19.17
N LEU A 358 -12.85 -3.34 17.84
CA LEU A 358 -13.55 -4.31 16.99
C LEU A 358 -12.63 -5.46 16.56
N ASP A 359 -11.36 -5.14 16.39
CA ASP A 359 -10.23 -6.01 16.04
C ASP A 359 -8.93 -5.35 16.54
N ASN A 360 -7.84 -6.10 16.54
CA ASN A 360 -6.51 -5.65 16.94
C ASN A 360 -5.44 -6.57 16.30
N HIS A 361 -4.18 -6.41 16.70
CA HIS A 361 -3.05 -7.16 16.13
C HIS A 361 -2.95 -8.65 16.49
N ASP A 362 -3.79 -9.16 17.40
CA ASP A 362 -3.80 -10.58 17.82
C ASP A 362 -5.06 -11.32 17.39
N ASN A 363 -6.08 -10.57 16.96
CA ASN A 363 -7.37 -11.11 16.55
C ASN A 363 -7.52 -10.99 15.03
N PRO A 364 -8.29 -11.89 14.38
CA PRO A 364 -8.66 -11.70 12.99
C PRO A 364 -9.30 -10.33 12.78
N ARG A 365 -9.05 -9.73 11.61
CA ARG A 365 -9.74 -8.50 11.20
C ARG A 365 -11.25 -8.69 11.29
N PHE A 366 -11.99 -7.63 11.62
CA PHE A 366 -13.45 -7.70 11.72
C PHE A 366 -14.09 -8.22 10.43
N LEU A 367 -13.52 -7.86 9.27
CA LEU A 367 -13.99 -8.29 7.95
C LEU A 367 -13.49 -9.67 7.51
N SER A 368 -12.67 -10.34 8.32
CA SER A 368 -12.16 -11.68 7.99
C SER A 368 -13.26 -12.68 7.67
N SER A 369 -12.91 -13.70 6.89
CA SER A 369 -13.83 -14.74 6.44
C SER A 369 -14.51 -15.50 7.58
N GLY A 370 -13.85 -15.60 8.75
CA GLY A 370 -14.42 -16.20 9.96
C GLY A 370 -15.38 -15.29 10.75
N LEU A 371 -15.45 -14.00 10.43
CA LEU A 371 -16.26 -12.99 11.11
C LEU A 371 -17.29 -12.37 10.16
N ALA A 372 -17.07 -11.15 9.69
CA ALA A 372 -18.04 -10.46 8.83
C ALA A 372 -17.94 -10.85 7.35
N SER A 373 -16.91 -11.60 6.94
CA SER A 373 -16.74 -12.10 5.56
C SER A 373 -16.94 -10.99 4.52
N ASP A 374 -16.13 -9.93 4.62
CA ASP A 374 -16.15 -8.73 3.77
C ASP A 374 -17.46 -7.92 3.77
N ASN A 375 -18.37 -8.17 4.73
CA ASN A 375 -19.59 -7.39 4.85
C ASN A 375 -19.34 -6.01 5.49
N THR A 376 -18.96 -5.04 4.67
CA THR A 376 -18.69 -3.65 5.09
C THR A 376 -19.91 -2.94 5.69
N ALA A 377 -21.14 -3.39 5.42
CA ALA A 377 -22.32 -2.83 6.07
C ALA A 377 -22.38 -3.19 7.56
N ARG A 378 -21.98 -4.42 7.92
CA ARG A 378 -21.83 -4.85 9.32
C ARG A 378 -20.73 -4.07 10.04
N LEU A 379 -19.59 -3.86 9.38
CA LEU A 379 -18.50 -3.04 9.93
C LEU A 379 -18.96 -1.60 10.22
N ARG A 380 -19.62 -0.95 9.26
CA ARG A 380 -20.13 0.42 9.46
C ARG A 380 -21.12 0.50 10.62
N ALA A 381 -22.00 -0.49 10.78
CA ALA A 381 -22.92 -0.56 11.93
C ALA A 381 -22.16 -0.72 13.27
N ALA A 382 -21.12 -1.56 13.31
CA ALA A 382 -20.28 -1.77 14.48
C ALA A 382 -19.48 -0.50 14.84
N LEU A 383 -18.92 0.20 13.86
CA LEU A 383 -18.19 1.46 14.06
C LEU A 383 -19.09 2.56 14.63
N VAL A 384 -20.35 2.67 14.15
CA VAL A 384 -21.31 3.59 14.76
C VAL A 384 -21.53 3.23 16.22
N PHE A 385 -21.73 1.95 16.56
CA PHE A 385 -21.86 1.54 17.95
C PHE A 385 -20.60 1.86 18.77
N GLN A 386 -19.41 1.43 18.33
CA GLN A 386 -18.16 1.64 19.06
C GLN A 386 -17.92 3.12 19.36
N LEU A 387 -18.04 4.00 18.37
CA LEU A 387 -17.72 5.42 18.52
C LEU A 387 -18.82 6.24 19.23
N THR A 388 -20.02 5.67 19.44
CA THR A 388 -21.12 6.35 20.15
C THR A 388 -21.54 5.69 21.47
N SER A 389 -20.91 4.57 21.84
CA SER A 389 -21.13 3.86 23.11
C SER A 389 -20.15 4.29 24.21
N LYS A 390 -20.26 3.68 25.40
CA LYS A 390 -19.40 3.99 26.56
C LYS A 390 -17.96 3.51 26.32
N GLY A 391 -16.99 4.18 26.93
CA GLY A 391 -15.57 3.80 26.91
C GLY A 391 -14.70 4.72 26.06
N ILE A 392 -13.45 4.30 25.85
CA ILE A 392 -12.46 4.96 24.99
C ILE A 392 -12.35 4.13 23.71
N PRO A 393 -12.78 4.63 22.54
CA PRO A 393 -12.67 3.88 21.29
C PRO A 393 -11.22 3.78 20.83
N CYS A 394 -10.80 2.58 20.47
CA CYS A 394 -9.54 2.25 19.81
C CYS A 394 -9.83 1.62 18.45
N ILE A 395 -9.34 2.26 17.38
CA ILE A 395 -9.48 1.78 16.00
C ILE A 395 -8.16 1.16 15.58
N TYR A 396 -8.18 -0.06 15.08
CA TYR A 396 -6.98 -0.71 14.56
C TYR A 396 -6.72 -0.26 13.11
N TYR A 397 -5.46 -0.05 12.76
CA TYR A 397 -5.12 0.54 11.47
C TYR A 397 -5.65 -0.28 10.29
N GLY A 398 -6.21 0.36 9.26
CA GLY A 398 -6.74 -0.33 8.07
C GLY A 398 -8.19 -0.81 8.22
N THR A 399 -8.80 -0.72 9.41
CA THR A 399 -10.23 -0.99 9.59
C THR A 399 -11.08 -0.04 8.73
N GLU A 400 -10.69 1.23 8.64
CA GLU A 400 -11.34 2.24 7.80
C GLU A 400 -11.13 2.04 6.29
N GLN A 401 -10.20 1.16 5.93
CA GLN A 401 -9.81 0.74 4.59
C GLN A 401 -10.24 -0.69 4.26
N HIS A 402 -11.00 -1.35 5.14
CA HIS A 402 -11.57 -2.67 4.93
C HIS A 402 -10.58 -3.84 4.92
N PHE A 403 -9.54 -3.79 5.74
CA PHE A 403 -8.64 -4.94 5.91
C PHE A 403 -9.40 -6.18 6.39
N ASN A 404 -9.07 -7.35 5.84
CA ASN A 404 -9.82 -8.60 6.04
C ASN A 404 -8.96 -9.83 6.41
N GLY A 405 -7.69 -9.63 6.74
CA GLY A 405 -6.78 -10.68 7.13
C GLY A 405 -7.29 -11.55 8.29
N GLY A 406 -6.88 -12.83 8.28
CA GLY A 406 -7.17 -13.79 9.34
C GLY A 406 -6.42 -13.49 10.65
N GLY A 407 -6.23 -14.47 11.52
CA GLY A 407 -5.41 -14.28 12.74
C GLY A 407 -3.92 -14.01 12.43
N ASP A 408 -3.14 -13.76 13.49
CA ASP A 408 -1.69 -13.49 13.40
C ASP A 408 -0.95 -14.49 12.47
N PRO A 409 -0.13 -14.03 11.51
CA PRO A 409 0.23 -12.63 11.21
C PRO A 409 -0.66 -11.94 10.17
N ASN A 410 -1.71 -12.62 9.70
CA ASN A 410 -2.50 -12.15 8.57
C ASN A 410 -3.32 -10.89 8.89
N CYS A 411 -3.64 -10.61 10.17
CA CYS A 411 -4.28 -9.35 10.58
C CYS A 411 -3.32 -8.14 10.66
N ARG A 412 -2.10 -8.26 10.14
CA ARG A 412 -1.07 -7.22 10.18
C ARG A 412 -0.68 -6.81 8.75
N GLU A 413 -1.66 -6.57 7.89
CA GLU A 413 -1.45 -6.19 6.48
C GLU A 413 -0.76 -4.83 6.31
N ASP A 414 -0.18 -4.54 5.16
CA ASP A 414 0.51 -3.28 4.88
C ASP A 414 -0.48 -2.13 4.58
N MET A 415 -0.31 -0.96 5.20
CA MET A 415 -1.09 0.26 4.86
C MET A 415 -0.54 1.01 3.65
N PHE A 416 0.76 0.94 3.42
CA PHE A 416 1.37 1.47 2.21
C PHE A 416 1.18 0.47 1.06
N ASP A 417 1.66 0.83 -0.14
CA ASP A 417 1.67 -0.06 -1.32
C ASP A 417 2.67 -1.22 -1.13
N GLY A 418 2.35 -2.10 -0.18
CA GLY A 418 3.17 -3.20 0.30
C GLY A 418 2.89 -4.51 -0.44
N GLN A 419 3.43 -5.61 0.08
CA GLN A 419 3.31 -6.93 -0.58
C GLN A 419 2.58 -7.95 0.29
N PHE A 420 2.11 -7.55 1.49
CA PHE A 420 1.42 -8.43 2.42
C PHE A 420 -0.02 -7.95 2.69
N GLU A 421 -0.92 -8.31 1.78
CA GLU A 421 -2.33 -7.91 1.81
C GLU A 421 -3.24 -9.05 1.30
N PHE A 422 -4.47 -9.11 1.80
CA PHE A 422 -5.43 -10.20 1.49
C PHE A 422 -6.69 -9.71 0.75
N GLY A 423 -6.87 -8.39 0.60
CA GLY A 423 -8.04 -7.74 -0.01
C GLY A 423 -9.09 -7.29 1.01
N PRO A 424 -10.24 -6.74 0.59
CA PRO A 424 -10.49 -6.09 -0.70
C PRO A 424 -9.62 -4.85 -0.93
N SER A 425 -9.02 -4.28 0.12
CA SER A 425 -8.01 -3.22 0.00
C SER A 425 -6.70 -3.83 -0.48
N LEU A 426 -6.14 -3.27 -1.55
CA LEU A 426 -4.85 -3.65 -2.10
C LEU A 426 -4.09 -2.39 -2.53
N GLY A 427 -2.81 -2.32 -2.21
CA GLY A 427 -1.90 -1.24 -2.54
C GLY A 427 -1.92 -0.10 -1.51
N ASN A 428 -1.82 1.14 -1.97
CA ASN A 428 -1.74 2.28 -1.04
C ASN A 428 -3.10 2.53 -0.34
N ASN A 429 -3.18 2.20 0.94
CA ASN A 429 -4.41 2.21 1.74
C ASN A 429 -4.60 3.53 2.53
N PHE A 430 -4.04 4.66 2.09
CA PHE A 430 -4.27 5.97 2.73
C PHE A 430 -5.44 6.77 2.12
N ASP A 431 -6.46 6.11 1.54
CA ASP A 431 -7.55 6.79 0.83
C ASP A 431 -8.51 7.51 1.79
N GLN A 432 -8.48 8.84 1.79
CA GLN A 432 -9.35 9.69 2.61
C GLN A 432 -10.77 9.86 2.03
N THR A 433 -11.01 9.44 0.79
CA THR A 433 -12.33 9.54 0.13
C THR A 433 -13.22 8.32 0.40
N GLY A 434 -12.63 7.25 0.93
CA GLY A 434 -13.29 6.00 1.28
C GLY A 434 -14.51 6.20 2.19
N THR A 435 -15.59 5.47 1.91
CA THR A 435 -16.87 5.63 2.63
C THR A 435 -16.75 5.37 4.13
N THR A 436 -15.84 4.47 4.55
CA THR A 436 -15.67 4.10 5.96
C THR A 436 -14.71 5.03 6.68
N TYR A 437 -13.62 5.47 6.03
CA TYR A 437 -12.82 6.61 6.50
C TYR A 437 -13.69 7.83 6.83
N ARG A 438 -14.56 8.24 5.89
CA ARG A 438 -15.45 9.39 6.07
C ARG A 438 -16.51 9.17 7.17
N LEU A 439 -16.99 7.93 7.34
CA LEU A 439 -17.88 7.60 8.46
C LEU A 439 -17.17 7.75 9.80
N VAL A 440 -15.97 7.19 9.95
CA VAL A 440 -15.17 7.30 11.18
C VAL A 440 -14.83 8.77 11.46
N ARG A 441 -14.47 9.53 10.43
CA ARG A 441 -14.27 10.99 10.52
C ARG A 441 -15.49 11.70 11.11
N LYS A 442 -16.69 11.43 10.58
CA LYS A 442 -17.94 12.03 11.08
C LYS A 442 -18.22 11.62 12.52
N LEU A 443 -18.07 10.35 12.85
CA LEU A 443 -18.28 9.85 14.21
C LEU A 443 -17.31 10.48 15.22
N ASN A 444 -16.03 10.62 14.88
CA ASN A 444 -15.07 11.35 15.70
C ASN A 444 -15.45 12.83 15.85
N GLN A 445 -15.99 13.46 14.80
CA GLN A 445 -16.51 14.82 14.90
C GLN A 445 -17.72 14.90 15.84
N MET A 446 -18.65 13.96 15.76
CA MET A 446 -19.78 13.92 16.69
C MET A 446 -19.32 13.77 18.14
N ARG A 447 -18.30 12.94 18.42
CA ARG A 447 -17.72 12.83 19.78
C ARG A 447 -17.21 14.18 20.30
N ARG A 448 -16.62 15.02 19.44
CA ARG A 448 -16.19 16.38 19.82
C ARG A 448 -17.35 17.35 20.00
N GLN A 449 -18.39 17.23 19.17
CA GLN A 449 -19.54 18.14 19.18
C GLN A 449 -20.55 17.85 20.31
N TYR A 450 -20.68 16.58 20.69
CA TYR A 450 -21.68 16.11 21.65
C TYR A 450 -21.01 15.36 22.80
N ALA A 451 -20.73 16.08 23.90
CA ALA A 451 -20.16 15.51 25.12
C ALA A 451 -20.98 14.34 25.71
N ALA A 452 -22.26 14.22 25.34
CA ALA A 452 -23.06 13.03 25.64
C ALA A 452 -22.41 11.74 25.12
N LEU A 453 -21.80 11.75 23.94
CA LEU A 453 -21.14 10.57 23.35
C LEU A 453 -19.84 10.17 24.05
N THR A 454 -19.22 11.06 24.81
CA THR A 454 -17.95 10.78 25.52
C THR A 454 -18.15 10.63 27.03
N ARG A 455 -19.07 11.39 27.64
CA ARG A 455 -19.32 11.45 29.09
C ARG A 455 -20.67 10.92 29.53
N GLY A 456 -21.62 10.76 28.61
CA GLY A 456 -23.01 10.54 28.96
C GLY A 456 -23.31 9.15 29.48
N ALA A 457 -24.24 9.09 30.44
CA ALA A 457 -24.86 7.85 30.86
C ALA A 457 -25.57 7.18 29.68
N MET A 458 -25.50 5.86 29.62
CA MET A 458 -26.16 5.08 28.56
C MET A 458 -27.48 4.52 29.07
N THR A 459 -28.56 4.77 28.35
CA THR A 459 -29.89 4.22 28.64
C THR A 459 -30.36 3.39 27.45
N ILE A 460 -30.58 2.10 27.64
CA ILE A 460 -31.08 1.21 26.59
C ILE A 460 -32.56 1.56 26.30
N ARG A 461 -32.89 1.76 25.03
CA ARG A 461 -34.24 2.10 24.56
C ARG A 461 -34.93 0.93 23.88
N GLU A 462 -34.17 0.09 23.19
CA GLU A 462 -34.65 -1.14 22.56
C GLU A 462 -33.49 -2.14 22.47
N VAL A 463 -33.77 -3.41 22.75
CA VAL A 463 -32.79 -4.48 22.65
C VAL A 463 -33.46 -5.74 22.11
N SER A 464 -32.91 -6.28 21.03
CA SER A 464 -33.32 -7.57 20.48
C SER A 464 -32.47 -8.71 21.05
N SER A 465 -33.10 -9.84 21.39
CA SER A 465 -32.42 -11.06 21.86
C SER A 465 -31.71 -11.85 20.74
N SER A 466 -32.11 -11.63 19.49
CA SER A 466 -31.43 -12.06 18.27
C SER A 466 -30.99 -10.86 17.43
N ALA A 467 -30.32 -11.09 16.29
CA ALA A 467 -30.00 -10.02 15.34
C ALA A 467 -31.26 -9.20 14.98
N GLY A 468 -31.21 -7.88 15.19
CA GLY A 468 -32.41 -7.03 15.17
C GLY A 468 -32.12 -5.60 15.58
N MET A 469 -33.13 -4.89 16.08
CA MET A 469 -32.97 -3.50 16.53
C MET A 469 -32.22 -3.43 17.86
N PHE A 470 -31.30 -2.49 17.94
CA PHE A 470 -30.64 -2.05 19.16
C PHE A 470 -30.63 -0.52 19.20
N ALA A 471 -31.29 0.07 20.18
CA ALA A 471 -31.37 1.50 20.35
C ALA A 471 -31.00 1.90 21.79
N TYR A 472 -30.27 2.99 21.93
CA TYR A 472 -29.82 3.51 23.22
C TYR A 472 -29.62 5.02 23.16
N SER A 473 -29.81 5.68 24.29
CA SER A 473 -29.52 7.09 24.46
C SER A 473 -28.22 7.28 25.25
N ARG A 474 -27.43 8.27 24.85
CA ARG A 474 -26.34 8.84 25.63
C ARG A 474 -26.77 10.19 26.18
N ILE A 475 -26.68 10.38 27.49
CA ILE A 475 -27.27 11.56 28.16
C ILE A 475 -26.22 12.24 29.04
N TYR A 476 -25.94 13.52 28.78
CA TYR A 476 -25.02 14.34 29.56
C TYR A 476 -25.43 15.81 29.52
N GLY A 477 -25.42 16.49 30.67
CA GLY A 477 -25.65 17.95 30.74
C GLY A 477 -26.97 18.42 30.13
N GLY A 478 -28.02 17.57 30.14
CA GLY A 478 -29.32 17.87 29.50
C GLY A 478 -29.38 17.59 28.00
N THR A 479 -28.26 17.23 27.36
CA THR A 479 -28.23 16.75 25.98
C THR A 479 -28.47 15.24 25.95
N GLU A 480 -29.39 14.81 25.10
CA GLU A 480 -29.65 13.40 24.78
C GLU A 480 -29.32 13.14 23.31
N VAL A 481 -28.43 12.19 23.05
CA VAL A 481 -28.14 11.67 21.71
C VAL A 481 -28.67 10.24 21.63
N LEU A 482 -29.64 10.01 20.75
CA LEU A 482 -30.28 8.71 20.57
C LEU A 482 -29.65 7.98 19.38
N VAL A 483 -29.09 6.81 19.61
CA VAL A 483 -28.49 5.96 18.58
C VAL A 483 -29.39 4.75 18.37
N ALA A 484 -29.65 4.41 17.11
CA ALA A 484 -30.41 3.22 16.74
C ALA A 484 -29.70 2.48 15.60
N VAL A 485 -29.50 1.18 15.77
CA VAL A 485 -28.81 0.30 14.82
C VAL A 485 -29.65 -0.94 14.58
N ASN A 486 -29.84 -1.31 13.32
CA ASN A 486 -30.34 -2.62 12.94
C ASN A 486 -29.16 -3.56 12.74
N THR A 487 -28.96 -4.54 13.62
CA THR A 487 -27.85 -5.49 13.52
C THR A 487 -28.12 -6.64 12.56
N SER A 488 -29.35 -6.77 12.06
CA SER A 488 -29.73 -7.86 11.14
C SER A 488 -29.44 -7.54 9.66
N GLY A 489 -29.26 -8.60 8.87
CA GLY A 489 -29.13 -8.53 7.41
C GLY A 489 -30.46 -8.31 6.67
N SER A 490 -31.52 -7.92 7.38
CA SER A 490 -32.87 -7.71 6.83
C SER A 490 -33.44 -6.39 7.35
N ALA A 491 -34.39 -5.78 6.64
CA ALA A 491 -35.05 -4.57 7.15
C ALA A 491 -35.79 -4.85 8.47
N LYS A 492 -35.75 -3.87 9.39
CA LYS A 492 -36.44 -3.93 10.70
C LYS A 492 -37.20 -2.63 10.96
N SER A 493 -38.16 -2.70 11.87
CA SER A 493 -38.89 -1.54 12.38
C SER A 493 -38.68 -1.43 13.88
N SER A 494 -38.47 -0.21 14.36
CA SER A 494 -38.30 0.09 15.79
C SER A 494 -39.57 -0.13 16.61
N GLN A 495 -39.36 -0.44 17.88
CA GLN A 495 -40.38 -0.28 18.92
C GLN A 495 -40.51 1.20 19.32
N SER A 496 -41.47 1.51 20.20
CA SER A 496 -41.55 2.86 20.77
C SER A 496 -40.41 3.07 21.76
N TRP A 497 -39.78 4.25 21.71
CA TRP A 497 -38.67 4.60 22.61
C TRP A 497 -39.10 5.69 23.57
N ALA A 498 -39.09 5.40 24.86
CA ALA A 498 -39.20 6.44 25.89
C ALA A 498 -37.91 7.26 25.90
N THR A 499 -38.00 8.59 25.90
CA THR A 499 -36.84 9.51 25.95
C THR A 499 -36.94 10.41 27.18
N GLY A 500 -35.86 11.12 27.52
CA GLY A 500 -35.88 12.17 28.54
C GLY A 500 -36.34 13.53 28.00
N LEU A 501 -36.76 13.59 26.74
CA LEU A 501 -37.04 14.83 26.03
C LEU A 501 -38.49 15.27 26.17
N THR A 502 -38.70 16.58 26.07
CA THR A 502 -40.05 17.17 26.14
C THR A 502 -40.85 16.86 24.86
N PRO A 503 -42.16 16.58 24.95
CA PRO A 503 -43.02 16.46 23.78
C PRO A 503 -42.89 17.68 22.83
N GLY A 504 -42.88 17.43 21.53
CA GLY A 504 -42.73 18.44 20.48
C GLY A 504 -41.28 18.69 20.03
N ILE A 505 -40.27 18.19 20.77
CA ILE A 505 -38.88 18.26 20.31
C ILE A 505 -38.71 17.43 19.04
N VAL A 506 -38.11 18.03 18.02
CA VAL A 506 -37.75 17.38 16.76
C VAL A 506 -36.31 16.91 16.85
N LEU A 507 -36.07 15.64 16.56
CA LEU A 507 -34.75 15.04 16.42
C LEU A 507 -34.43 14.85 14.94
N VAL A 508 -33.17 15.08 14.55
CA VAL A 508 -32.66 14.88 13.20
C VAL A 508 -31.61 13.78 13.19
N ASP A 509 -31.68 12.89 12.18
CA ASP A 509 -30.62 11.92 11.88
C ASP A 509 -29.37 12.66 11.37
N ALA A 510 -28.42 12.85 12.27
CA ALA A 510 -27.19 13.58 12.02
C ALA A 510 -26.19 12.81 11.15
N LEU A 511 -26.28 11.48 11.04
CA LEU A 511 -25.29 10.69 10.28
C LEU A 511 -25.61 10.55 8.79
N GLY A 512 -26.89 10.47 8.43
CA GLY A 512 -27.31 10.07 7.09
C GLY A 512 -28.08 11.15 6.35
N SER A 513 -29.38 11.16 6.60
CA SER A 513 -30.40 11.63 5.63
C SER A 513 -31.01 12.99 5.95
N GLY A 514 -30.76 13.53 7.14
CA GLY A 514 -31.54 14.63 7.68
C GLY A 514 -32.99 14.25 8.03
N SER A 515 -33.33 12.94 8.04
CA SER A 515 -34.65 12.46 8.45
C SER A 515 -34.98 12.92 9.86
N GLN A 516 -36.20 13.40 10.06
CA GLN A 516 -36.66 13.93 11.35
C GLN A 516 -37.68 13.01 12.01
N ILE A 517 -37.61 12.91 13.33
CA ILE A 517 -38.59 12.24 14.18
C ILE A 517 -39.00 13.21 15.29
N THR A 518 -40.27 13.19 15.70
CA THR A 518 -40.79 14.09 16.73
C THR A 518 -41.08 13.33 18.01
N VAL A 519 -40.67 13.89 19.15
CA VAL A 519 -41.02 13.39 20.48
C VAL A 519 -42.52 13.63 20.70
N GLY A 520 -43.28 12.56 20.85
CA GLY A 520 -44.71 12.57 21.09
C GLY A 520 -45.08 12.75 22.58
N ALA A 521 -46.35 12.50 22.88
CA ALA A 521 -46.88 12.59 24.23
C ALA A 521 -46.11 11.69 25.22
N GLY A 522 -45.92 12.16 26.45
CA GLY A 522 -45.17 11.43 27.48
C GLY A 522 -43.67 11.30 27.22
N GLY A 523 -43.09 12.06 26.28
CA GLY A 523 -41.67 12.00 25.97
C GLY A 523 -41.27 10.78 25.12
N THR A 524 -42.20 10.26 24.31
CA THR A 524 -42.02 8.99 23.58
C THR A 524 -41.83 9.21 22.08
N ILE A 525 -40.92 8.46 21.47
CA ILE A 525 -40.83 8.32 20.01
C ILE A 525 -41.72 7.15 19.60
N ALA A 526 -42.56 7.36 18.58
CA ALA A 526 -43.47 6.33 18.08
C ALA A 526 -42.72 5.15 17.44
N SER A 527 -43.29 3.95 17.57
CA SER A 527 -42.79 2.74 16.90
C SER A 527 -42.95 2.83 15.38
N GLY A 528 -42.25 1.94 14.65
CA GLY A 528 -42.44 1.77 13.21
C GLY A 528 -41.45 2.56 12.35
N ILE A 529 -40.43 3.19 12.94
CA ILE A 529 -39.34 3.79 12.16
C ILE A 529 -38.59 2.65 11.45
N ALA A 530 -38.58 2.68 10.13
CA ALA A 530 -37.97 1.65 9.30
C ALA A 530 -36.45 1.86 9.18
N PHE A 531 -35.70 0.76 9.33
CA PHE A 531 -34.25 0.67 9.14
C PHE A 531 -33.94 -0.40 8.09
N ALA A 532 -33.13 -0.05 7.10
CA ALA A 532 -32.57 -1.03 6.17
C ALA A 532 -31.64 -2.02 6.90
N ALA A 533 -31.29 -3.12 6.23
CA ALA A 533 -30.30 -4.08 6.73
C ALA A 533 -29.01 -3.36 7.14
N ASN A 534 -28.51 -3.65 8.35
CA ASN A 534 -27.27 -3.06 8.88
C ASN A 534 -27.24 -1.52 8.93
N GLN A 535 -28.39 -0.84 8.86
CA GLN A 535 -28.47 0.61 8.94
C GLN A 535 -28.35 1.10 10.38
N ALA A 536 -27.60 2.18 10.57
CA ALA A 536 -27.55 2.95 11.81
C ALA A 536 -28.03 4.38 11.58
N ARG A 537 -28.59 5.01 12.61
CA ARG A 537 -28.93 6.44 12.66
C ARG A 537 -28.56 7.01 14.02
N VAL A 538 -28.13 8.26 14.03
CA VAL A 538 -27.83 9.00 15.27
C VAL A 538 -28.67 10.26 15.30
N TYR A 539 -29.62 10.29 16.22
CA TYR A 539 -30.59 11.35 16.39
C TYR A 539 -30.13 12.35 17.45
N VAL A 540 -30.10 13.62 17.08
CA VAL A 540 -29.84 14.75 17.98
C VAL A 540 -30.99 15.75 17.90
N PRO A 541 -31.29 16.52 18.96
CA PRO A 541 -32.28 17.59 18.87
C PRO A 541 -31.90 18.57 17.75
N LEU A 542 -32.85 18.90 16.87
CA LEU A 542 -32.63 19.78 15.72
C LEU A 542 -32.09 21.15 16.16
N SER A 543 -32.51 21.65 17.32
CA SER A 543 -32.02 22.90 17.91
C SER A 543 -30.56 22.85 18.36
N SER A 544 -29.98 21.65 18.51
CA SER A 544 -28.59 21.42 18.89
C SER A 544 -27.76 20.79 17.77
N PHE A 545 -28.36 20.58 16.59
CA PHE A 545 -27.67 20.01 15.45
C PHE A 545 -26.50 20.91 15.04
N GLN A 546 -25.31 20.32 15.04
CA GLN A 546 -24.09 20.93 14.53
C GLN A 546 -23.72 20.25 13.22
N ASP A 547 -23.46 21.07 12.21
CA ASP A 547 -23.07 20.60 10.89
C ASP A 547 -21.63 20.05 10.91
N PHE A 548 -21.27 19.25 9.90
CA PHE A 548 -19.92 18.67 9.78
C PHE A 548 -18.93 19.62 9.12
N ASP A 549 -17.64 19.43 9.39
CA ASP A 549 -16.58 20.13 8.68
C ASP A 549 -16.62 19.77 7.18
N PRO A 550 -16.13 20.63 6.27
CA PRO A 550 -15.94 20.22 4.87
C PRO A 550 -14.98 19.03 4.78
N GLU A 551 -15.22 18.17 3.80
CA GLU A 551 -14.36 17.02 3.47
C GLU A 551 -14.23 16.87 1.95
N VAL A 552 -13.14 16.26 1.50
CA VAL A 552 -13.01 15.81 0.10
C VAL A 552 -13.72 14.46 -0.03
N THR A 553 -14.71 14.40 -0.91
CA THR A 553 -15.57 13.22 -1.10
C THR A 553 -15.17 12.36 -2.29
N ALA A 554 -14.40 12.93 -3.21
CA ALA A 554 -13.87 12.21 -4.38
C ALA A 554 -12.63 12.92 -4.92
N CYS A 555 -11.71 12.13 -5.46
CA CYS A 555 -10.56 12.56 -6.24
C CYS A 555 -10.54 11.74 -7.54
N ASN A 556 -10.41 12.38 -8.69
CA ASN A 556 -10.42 11.66 -9.97
C ASN A 556 -9.14 10.85 -10.23
N ILE A 557 -8.02 11.26 -9.63
CA ILE A 557 -6.77 10.51 -9.64
C ILE A 557 -6.72 9.68 -8.37
N GLY A 558 -6.84 8.37 -8.51
CA GLY A 558 -6.76 7.43 -7.40
C GLY A 558 -5.42 7.51 -6.67
N LEU A 559 -5.46 7.23 -5.37
CA LEU A 559 -4.26 7.09 -4.56
C LEU A 559 -3.41 5.91 -5.06
N GLY A 560 -2.09 6.09 -5.11
CA GLY A 560 -1.14 5.14 -5.69
C GLY A 560 -1.23 5.00 -7.21
N ALA A 561 -2.12 5.74 -7.89
CA ALA A 561 -2.35 5.53 -9.32
C ALA A 561 -1.10 5.83 -10.15
N THR A 562 -0.92 5.06 -11.22
CA THR A 562 0.00 5.40 -12.30
C THR A 562 -0.76 6.20 -13.36
N VAL A 563 -0.35 7.45 -13.56
CA VAL A 563 -1.05 8.45 -14.37
C VAL A 563 -0.19 8.86 -15.56
N SER A 564 -0.75 8.89 -16.76
CA SER A 564 -0.03 9.39 -17.94
C SER A 564 0.32 10.89 -17.82
N VAL A 565 1.46 11.33 -18.36
CA VAL A 565 1.78 12.76 -18.46
C VAL A 565 0.71 13.57 -19.21
N ALA A 566 -0.02 12.96 -20.15
CA ALA A 566 -1.12 13.60 -20.89
C ALA A 566 -2.50 13.45 -20.19
N SER A 567 -2.51 13.02 -18.93
CA SER A 567 -3.75 12.80 -18.17
C SER A 567 -4.51 14.09 -17.89
N VAL A 568 -5.79 13.93 -17.58
CA VAL A 568 -6.73 14.98 -17.19
C VAL A 568 -6.26 15.76 -15.95
N PRO A 569 -6.75 17.00 -15.75
CA PRO A 569 -6.52 17.78 -14.53
C PRO A 569 -6.84 16.98 -13.25
N LEU A 570 -6.08 17.21 -12.19
CA LEU A 570 -6.44 16.69 -10.85
C LEU A 570 -7.70 17.40 -10.40
N THR A 571 -8.73 16.67 -10.02
CA THR A 571 -10.03 17.19 -9.62
C THR A 571 -10.43 16.64 -8.25
N LEU A 572 -10.70 17.55 -7.33
CA LEU A 572 -11.14 17.28 -5.97
C LEU A 572 -12.59 17.74 -5.84
N THR A 573 -13.46 16.86 -5.34
CA THR A 573 -14.87 17.17 -5.05
C THR A 573 -15.06 17.28 -3.55
N PHE A 574 -15.68 18.36 -3.09
CA PHE A 574 -15.93 18.66 -1.68
C PHE A 574 -17.38 18.36 -1.30
N SER A 575 -17.60 18.06 -0.03
CA SER A 575 -18.94 17.84 0.53
C SER A 575 -19.80 19.10 0.56
N LYS A 576 -19.19 20.28 0.41
CA LYS A 576 -19.79 21.60 0.58
C LYS A 576 -19.10 22.63 -0.31
N ALA A 577 -19.75 23.79 -0.48
CA ALA A 577 -19.15 24.92 -1.17
C ALA A 577 -17.98 25.51 -0.37
N MET A 578 -16.83 25.64 -1.02
CA MET A 578 -15.58 26.10 -0.42
C MET A 578 -15.36 27.61 -0.59
N ASP A 579 -14.60 28.21 0.33
CA ASP A 579 -13.93 29.49 0.07
C ASP A 579 -12.80 29.23 -0.93
N THR A 580 -13.01 29.67 -2.17
CA THR A 580 -12.08 29.40 -3.26
C THR A 580 -10.75 30.11 -3.09
N ALA A 581 -10.71 31.28 -2.45
CA ALA A 581 -9.47 32.01 -2.23
C ALA A 581 -8.61 31.32 -1.17
N ALA A 582 -9.21 30.96 -0.02
CA ALA A 582 -8.53 30.22 1.02
C ALA A 582 -8.06 28.84 0.53
N SER A 583 -8.93 28.12 -0.18
CA SER A 583 -8.61 26.79 -0.71
C SER A 583 -7.53 26.83 -1.80
N ASN A 584 -7.50 27.87 -2.64
CA ASN A 584 -6.42 28.05 -3.60
C ASN A 584 -5.06 28.30 -2.91
N ALA A 585 -5.05 29.04 -1.81
CA ALA A 585 -3.84 29.30 -1.04
C ALA A 585 -3.32 28.05 -0.30
N ALA A 586 -4.24 27.17 0.11
CA ALA A 586 -3.95 25.91 0.79
C ALA A 586 -3.47 24.78 -0.14
N PHE A 587 -3.70 24.90 -1.45
CA PHE A 587 -3.38 23.84 -2.40
C PHE A 587 -1.87 23.75 -2.67
N VAL A 588 -1.32 22.53 -2.57
CA VAL A 588 0.10 22.27 -2.74
C VAL A 588 0.37 21.01 -3.57
N THR A 589 1.52 21.01 -4.25
CA THR A 589 2.09 19.83 -4.91
C THR A 589 3.53 19.62 -4.45
N THR A 590 3.93 18.37 -4.26
CA THR A 590 5.30 17.95 -3.97
C THR A 590 5.74 16.90 -4.99
N PRO A 591 6.78 17.14 -5.81
CA PRO A 591 7.49 18.42 -5.96
C PRO A 591 6.55 19.55 -6.41
N THR A 592 6.95 20.80 -6.24
CA THR A 592 6.14 21.94 -6.68
C THR A 592 6.00 21.95 -8.19
N ILE A 593 4.76 21.84 -8.67
CA ILE A 593 4.40 21.84 -10.08
C ILE A 593 3.67 23.15 -10.39
N ALA A 594 4.16 23.90 -11.37
CA ALA A 594 3.49 25.10 -11.85
C ALA A 594 2.20 24.73 -12.59
N GLY A 595 1.09 25.42 -12.29
CA GLY A 595 -0.20 25.17 -12.93
C GLY A 595 -1.24 26.23 -12.58
N SER A 596 -2.48 25.98 -12.97
CA SER A 596 -3.63 26.84 -12.70
C SER A 596 -4.72 26.07 -11.98
N LEU A 597 -5.41 26.74 -11.07
CA LEU A 597 -6.56 26.24 -10.34
C LEU A 597 -7.84 26.81 -10.95
N SER A 598 -8.87 25.98 -11.11
CA SER A 598 -10.21 26.39 -11.52
C SER A 598 -11.27 25.75 -10.64
N TRP A 599 -12.45 26.39 -10.57
CA TRP A 599 -13.57 25.93 -9.76
C TRP A 599 -14.83 25.75 -10.61
N ASP A 600 -15.70 24.83 -10.20
CA ASP A 600 -17.06 24.76 -10.72
C ASP A 600 -17.93 25.94 -10.23
N GLY A 601 -19.12 26.11 -10.81
CA GLY A 601 -20.03 27.21 -10.49
C GLY A 601 -20.59 27.17 -9.06
N SER A 602 -20.57 26.01 -8.40
CA SER A 602 -21.02 25.81 -7.02
C SER A 602 -19.90 25.87 -5.98
N ALA A 603 -18.64 26.09 -6.40
CA ALA A 603 -17.46 26.05 -5.54
C ALA A 603 -17.31 24.72 -4.77
N THR A 604 -17.81 23.62 -5.32
CA THR A 604 -17.75 22.27 -4.76
C THR A 604 -16.72 21.39 -5.44
N GLN A 605 -16.11 21.86 -6.52
CA GLN A 605 -15.10 21.12 -7.26
C GLN A 605 -13.91 22.02 -7.59
N LEU A 606 -12.71 21.60 -7.20
CA LEU A 606 -11.43 22.24 -7.52
C LEU A 606 -10.69 21.38 -8.54
N SER A 607 -10.23 22.00 -9.63
CA SER A 607 -9.38 21.36 -10.62
C SER A 607 -8.02 22.05 -10.73
N PHE A 608 -6.94 21.27 -10.67
CA PHE A 608 -5.57 21.72 -10.92
C PHE A 608 -5.08 21.21 -12.28
N THR A 609 -4.67 22.14 -13.14
CA THR A 609 -4.11 21.84 -14.47
C THR A 609 -2.65 22.30 -14.52
N PRO A 610 -1.68 21.39 -14.73
CA PRO A 610 -0.27 21.75 -14.93
C PRO A 610 -0.06 22.74 -16.07
N THR A 611 0.97 23.57 -15.97
CA THR A 611 1.34 24.53 -17.03
C THR A 611 1.72 23.76 -18.29
N GLY A 612 1.13 24.13 -19.44
CA GLY A 612 1.32 23.40 -20.70
C GLY A 612 0.42 22.17 -20.84
N GLY A 613 -0.44 21.88 -19.86
CA GLY A 613 -1.47 20.85 -19.95
C GLY A 613 -1.01 19.42 -19.62
N SER A 614 0.25 19.24 -19.22
CA SER A 614 0.82 17.91 -18.96
C SER A 614 1.54 17.84 -17.62
N TRP A 615 1.43 16.70 -16.94
CA TRP A 615 2.19 16.43 -15.72
C TRP A 615 3.68 16.21 -16.02
N PRO A 616 4.60 16.48 -15.07
CA PRO A 616 6.01 16.12 -15.21
C PRO A 616 6.17 14.61 -15.47
N ASP A 617 7.19 14.22 -16.22
CA ASP A 617 7.42 12.81 -16.58
C ASP A 617 8.14 12.03 -15.47
N SER A 618 7.63 10.83 -15.14
CA SER A 618 8.28 9.85 -14.26
C SER A 618 8.49 10.35 -12.83
N VAL A 619 7.55 11.14 -12.33
CA VAL A 619 7.60 11.79 -11.00
C VAL A 619 6.48 11.24 -10.11
N THR A 620 6.81 10.89 -8.86
CA THR A 620 5.79 10.72 -7.83
C THR A 620 5.31 12.10 -7.39
N VAL A 621 4.02 12.36 -7.54
CA VAL A 621 3.37 13.62 -7.18
C VAL A 621 2.49 13.38 -5.97
N LEU A 622 2.72 14.19 -4.95
CA LEU A 622 1.85 14.31 -3.80
C LEU A 622 1.10 15.64 -3.91
N ALA A 623 -0.21 15.60 -4.09
CA ALA A 623 -1.04 16.78 -4.31
C ALA A 623 -2.18 16.85 -3.29
N GLY A 624 -2.56 18.04 -2.86
CA GLY A 624 -3.54 18.16 -1.78
C GLY A 624 -3.79 19.57 -1.29
N LEU A 625 -4.53 19.67 -0.20
CA LEU A 625 -4.76 20.91 0.55
C LEU A 625 -4.43 20.70 2.03
N ASP A 626 -3.91 21.74 2.69
CA ASP A 626 -3.77 21.75 4.15
C ASP A 626 -5.04 22.27 4.87
N GLU A 627 -4.99 22.37 6.21
CA GLU A 627 -6.12 22.78 7.05
C GLU A 627 -6.51 24.27 6.95
N SER A 628 -5.74 25.08 6.22
CA SER A 628 -6.10 26.47 5.95
C SER A 628 -7.21 26.59 4.91
N ALA A 629 -7.50 25.52 4.16
CA ALA A 629 -8.68 25.43 3.31
C ALA A 629 -9.97 25.45 4.15
N LYS A 630 -10.95 26.26 3.74
CA LYS A 630 -12.19 26.49 4.49
C LYS A 630 -13.42 26.43 3.61
N ASP A 631 -14.55 26.07 4.19
CA ASP A 631 -15.85 26.29 3.56
C ASP A 631 -16.25 27.78 3.58
N GLN A 632 -17.33 28.14 2.88
CA GLN A 632 -17.85 29.51 2.86
C GLN A 632 -18.36 30.00 4.23
N GLN A 633 -18.52 29.11 5.20
CA GLN A 633 -18.92 29.41 6.57
C GLN A 633 -17.70 29.57 7.50
N GLY A 634 -16.48 29.35 6.99
CA GLY A 634 -15.23 29.50 7.73
C GLY A 634 -14.76 28.24 8.47
N ASN A 635 -15.43 27.10 8.29
CA ASN A 635 -15.01 25.83 8.89
C ASN A 635 -13.83 25.23 8.10
N SER A 636 -12.78 24.80 8.81
CA SER A 636 -11.57 24.25 8.19
C SER A 636 -11.73 22.81 7.70
N LEU A 637 -11.03 22.48 6.62
CA LEU A 637 -10.80 21.10 6.17
C LEU A 637 -9.87 20.39 7.16
N ARG A 638 -10.44 19.76 8.18
CA ARG A 638 -9.64 19.08 9.23
C ARG A 638 -8.76 17.98 8.65
N GLY A 639 -7.49 17.98 9.02
CA GLY A 639 -6.41 17.12 8.54
C GLY A 639 -5.89 17.46 7.15
N GLY A 640 -6.54 18.38 6.42
CA GLY A 640 -6.30 18.55 4.99
C GLY A 640 -6.74 17.34 4.17
N PHE A 641 -6.24 17.27 2.95
CA PHE A 641 -6.41 16.14 2.04
C PHE A 641 -5.12 15.93 1.24
N GLN A 642 -4.74 14.67 1.01
CA GLN A 642 -3.61 14.31 0.15
C GLN A 642 -3.95 13.13 -0.76
N THR A 643 -3.48 13.22 -2.01
CA THR A 643 -3.40 12.09 -2.93
C THR A 643 -1.98 11.98 -3.47
N GLU A 644 -1.49 10.75 -3.54
CA GLU A 644 -0.17 10.38 -4.06
C GLU A 644 -0.37 9.58 -5.34
N PHE A 645 0.30 9.95 -6.43
CA PHE A 645 0.25 9.22 -7.69
C PHE A 645 1.55 9.35 -8.44
N ARG A 646 1.87 8.36 -9.27
CA ARG A 646 3.08 8.36 -10.09
C ARG A 646 2.73 8.78 -11.50
N THR A 647 3.35 9.84 -11.98
CA THR A 647 3.28 10.16 -13.39
C THR A 647 4.24 9.25 -14.15
N VAL A 648 3.78 8.75 -15.28
CA VAL A 648 4.61 8.02 -16.24
C VAL A 648 4.46 8.72 -17.57
N PRO A 649 5.42 8.58 -18.50
CA PRO A 649 5.19 9.00 -19.87
C PRO A 649 3.85 8.42 -20.30
N VAL A 650 3.15 9.07 -21.25
CA VAL A 650 2.07 8.38 -21.95
C VAL A 650 2.62 7.01 -22.29
N PRO A 651 2.08 5.90 -21.73
CA PRO A 651 2.50 4.59 -22.17
C PRO A 651 2.18 4.64 -23.65
N VAL A 652 3.20 4.73 -24.49
CA VAL A 652 3.08 5.36 -25.82
C VAL A 652 1.89 4.73 -26.49
N SER A 653 0.76 5.45 -26.48
CA SER A 653 -0.53 4.90 -26.83
C SER A 653 -0.42 4.64 -28.31
N GLY A 654 -0.55 3.39 -28.74
CA GLY A 654 -0.58 3.09 -30.16
C GLY A 654 0.01 1.75 -30.60
N ILE A 655 0.65 0.93 -29.76
CA ILE A 655 0.92 -0.46 -30.21
C ILE A 655 -0.43 -1.20 -30.28
N ASP A 656 -1.04 -1.16 -31.44
CA ASP A 656 -2.37 -1.70 -31.77
C ASP A 656 -2.32 -2.51 -33.09
N GLY A 657 -1.13 -2.66 -33.67
CA GLY A 657 -0.87 -3.32 -34.94
C GLY A 657 -1.19 -2.43 -36.15
N GLN A 658 -1.59 -1.16 -35.96
CA GLN A 658 -1.95 -0.25 -37.04
C GLN A 658 -0.76 0.62 -37.45
N ILE A 659 -0.18 0.30 -38.60
CA ILE A 659 0.94 1.09 -39.16
C ILE A 659 0.43 2.31 -39.96
N SER A 660 -0.63 2.14 -40.76
CA SER A 660 -1.14 3.24 -41.59
C SER A 660 -1.95 4.26 -40.79
N GLY A 661 -1.69 5.54 -41.04
CA GLY A 661 -2.33 6.65 -40.34
C GLY A 661 -1.78 6.91 -38.94
N ASP A 662 -0.86 6.08 -38.45
CA ASP A 662 -0.15 6.33 -37.21
C ASP A 662 0.99 7.33 -37.44
N SER A 663 0.93 8.46 -36.73
CA SER A 663 1.93 9.53 -36.81
C SER A 663 3.36 9.10 -36.45
N ARG A 664 3.55 7.99 -35.71
CA ARG A 664 4.86 7.42 -35.38
C ARG A 664 5.55 6.81 -36.59
N TRP A 665 4.77 6.32 -37.56
CA TRP A 665 5.24 5.59 -38.75
C TRP A 665 5.12 6.43 -40.02
N ALA A 666 5.23 7.76 -39.90
CA ALA A 666 5.06 8.69 -41.02
C ALA A 666 6.03 8.47 -42.19
N ALA A 667 7.21 7.87 -41.95
CA ALA A 667 8.17 7.50 -42.98
C ALA A 667 8.89 6.19 -42.62
N ALA A 668 8.99 5.28 -43.58
CA ALA A 668 9.73 4.03 -43.42
C ALA A 668 11.24 4.31 -43.30
N ALA A 669 11.89 3.64 -42.35
CA ALA A 669 13.34 3.69 -42.17
C ALA A 669 14.06 2.83 -43.23
N ALA A 670 13.43 1.74 -43.66
CA ALA A 670 13.81 0.96 -44.83
C ALA A 670 12.56 0.53 -45.60
N THR A 671 12.68 0.50 -46.93
CA THR A 671 11.63 0.05 -47.83
C THR A 671 12.23 -0.95 -48.80
N GLN A 672 11.52 -2.04 -49.06
CA GLN A 672 11.86 -3.00 -50.08
C GLN A 672 11.70 -2.40 -51.47
N THR A 673 12.68 -2.63 -52.34
CA THR A 673 12.65 -2.15 -53.73
C THR A 673 12.61 -3.28 -54.76
N VAL A 674 12.68 -4.54 -54.31
CA VAL A 674 12.70 -5.77 -55.12
C VAL A 674 11.70 -6.75 -54.55
N GLN A 675 10.80 -7.31 -55.37
CA GLN A 675 9.79 -8.28 -54.93
C GLN A 675 10.44 -9.59 -54.47
N THR A 676 10.08 -10.06 -53.27
CA THR A 676 10.56 -11.32 -52.68
C THR A 676 9.46 -12.16 -52.04
N GLY A 677 8.16 -11.84 -52.17
CA GLY A 677 7.09 -12.59 -51.50
C GLY A 677 7.14 -14.12 -51.65
N PHE A 678 6.86 -14.84 -50.56
CA PHE A 678 6.78 -16.31 -50.52
C PHE A 678 5.49 -16.76 -49.81
N GLY A 679 4.64 -17.60 -50.42
CA GLY A 679 3.49 -18.10 -49.68
C GLY A 679 2.47 -18.95 -50.45
N ASP A 680 2.67 -20.26 -50.45
CA ASP A 680 1.65 -21.23 -50.02
C ASP A 680 2.40 -22.53 -49.68
N ASN A 681 2.19 -23.05 -48.47
CA ASN A 681 2.82 -24.29 -47.99
C ASN A 681 2.35 -25.54 -48.77
N SER A 682 1.45 -25.39 -49.75
CA SER A 682 1.03 -26.46 -50.66
C SER A 682 1.95 -26.65 -51.88
N ILE A 683 2.93 -25.77 -52.13
CA ILE A 683 3.72 -25.76 -53.38
C ILE A 683 5.21 -25.93 -53.09
N THR A 684 5.84 -26.95 -53.69
CA THR A 684 7.27 -27.31 -53.51
C THR A 684 8.25 -26.46 -54.31
N ALA A 685 7.81 -25.38 -54.95
CA ALA A 685 8.64 -24.48 -55.75
C ALA A 685 8.46 -23.02 -55.28
N PRO A 686 9.50 -22.16 -55.34
CA PRO A 686 9.38 -20.74 -55.07
C PRO A 686 8.37 -20.15 -56.06
N ASP A 687 7.33 -19.53 -55.51
CA ASP A 687 6.16 -19.13 -56.26
C ASP A 687 6.51 -18.08 -57.33
N GLN A 688 6.24 -18.38 -58.61
CA GLN A 688 6.29 -17.38 -59.68
C GLN A 688 4.98 -16.56 -59.76
N ASN A 689 4.01 -16.83 -58.88
CA ASN A 689 2.69 -16.20 -58.81
C ASN A 689 2.43 -15.49 -57.47
N SER A 690 3.02 -14.31 -57.29
CA SER A 690 2.22 -13.11 -56.99
C SER A 690 1.49 -12.93 -55.64
N GLY A 691 1.47 -13.87 -54.69
CA GLY A 691 0.80 -13.67 -53.39
C GLY A 691 1.42 -14.51 -52.28
N GLY A 692 2.08 -13.87 -51.32
CA GLY A 692 2.70 -14.55 -50.18
C GLY A 692 3.23 -13.57 -49.13
N SER A 693 3.84 -14.09 -48.06
CA SER A 693 4.38 -13.26 -46.98
C SER A 693 5.65 -12.50 -47.37
N GLU A 694 5.71 -11.22 -47.02
CA GLU A 694 6.76 -10.28 -47.38
C GLU A 694 6.84 -9.13 -46.35
N ALA A 695 8.04 -8.68 -46.01
CA ALA A 695 8.28 -7.48 -45.19
C ALA A 695 8.64 -6.29 -46.08
N ASP A 696 7.67 -5.47 -46.45
CA ASP A 696 7.82 -4.36 -47.39
C ASP A 696 8.50 -3.13 -46.78
N GLN A 697 8.19 -2.84 -45.51
CA GLN A 697 8.58 -1.61 -44.84
C GLN A 697 9.01 -1.89 -43.40
N LEU A 698 10.07 -1.22 -42.98
CA LEU A 698 10.54 -1.24 -41.61
C LEU A 698 10.57 0.19 -41.08
N PHE A 699 9.90 0.40 -39.96
CA PHE A 699 9.82 1.68 -39.29
C PHE A 699 10.48 1.60 -37.92
N VAL A 700 11.06 2.71 -37.48
CA VAL A 700 11.74 2.81 -36.19
C VAL A 700 11.33 4.08 -35.47
N ALA A 701 10.90 3.93 -34.22
CA ALA A 701 10.62 5.00 -33.28
C ALA A 701 11.27 4.68 -31.94
N GLN A 702 11.40 5.66 -31.05
CA GLN A 702 12.01 5.42 -29.74
C GLN A 702 11.54 6.42 -28.68
N SER A 703 11.53 5.97 -27.44
CA SER A 703 11.45 6.79 -26.23
C SER A 703 12.79 6.80 -25.48
N THR A 704 12.84 7.36 -24.28
CA THR A 704 14.01 7.28 -23.39
C THR A 704 14.34 5.84 -22.98
N SER A 705 13.33 4.97 -22.84
CA SER A 705 13.47 3.61 -22.31
C SER A 705 13.23 2.49 -23.31
N THR A 706 12.65 2.77 -24.48
CA THR A 706 12.13 1.73 -25.39
C THR A 706 12.50 2.03 -26.84
N LEU A 707 12.95 1.00 -27.57
CA LEU A 707 13.05 1.00 -29.04
C LEU A 707 11.77 0.39 -29.60
N TYR A 708 11.08 1.12 -30.49
CA TYR A 708 9.89 0.65 -31.17
C TYR A 708 10.23 0.29 -32.60
N LEU A 709 9.85 -0.91 -33.02
CA LEU A 709 9.94 -1.36 -34.40
C LEU A 709 8.53 -1.64 -34.93
N ALA A 710 8.27 -1.24 -36.16
CA ALA A 710 7.12 -1.72 -36.90
C ALA A 710 7.53 -2.32 -38.25
N VAL A 711 6.97 -3.47 -38.56
CA VAL A 711 7.17 -4.20 -39.81
C VAL A 711 5.86 -4.14 -40.58
N GLY A 712 5.83 -3.36 -41.65
CA GLY A 712 4.72 -3.30 -42.59
C GLY A 712 4.94 -4.24 -43.76
N GLY A 713 3.90 -4.95 -44.18
CA GLY A 713 3.95 -5.85 -45.32
C GLY A 713 2.81 -6.86 -45.36
N ALA A 714 2.81 -7.73 -46.35
CA ALA A 714 1.94 -8.89 -46.37
C ALA A 714 2.47 -9.93 -45.37
N LEU A 715 1.93 -10.00 -44.15
CA LEU A 715 2.41 -10.93 -43.11
C LEU A 715 1.34 -11.99 -42.87
N GLU A 716 1.30 -13.06 -43.67
CA GLU A 716 0.25 -14.08 -43.60
C GLU A 716 0.37 -14.97 -42.35
N ILE A 717 -0.78 -15.48 -41.88
CA ILE A 717 -0.90 -16.33 -40.68
C ILE A 717 -0.91 -17.80 -41.10
N ASN A 718 0.18 -18.28 -41.71
CA ASN A 718 0.33 -19.67 -42.18
C ASN A 718 1.49 -20.40 -41.48
N GLY A 719 1.80 -20.01 -40.23
CA GLY A 719 2.92 -20.57 -39.44
C GLY A 719 4.23 -19.80 -39.59
N ASN A 720 4.20 -18.63 -40.24
CA ASN A 720 5.37 -17.79 -40.42
C ASN A 720 5.87 -17.18 -39.11
N SER A 721 7.14 -16.83 -39.09
CA SER A 721 7.83 -16.18 -37.98
C SER A 721 8.51 -14.90 -38.44
N ILE A 722 8.37 -13.85 -37.65
CA ILE A 722 9.09 -12.58 -37.84
C ILE A 722 10.26 -12.58 -36.87
N ILE A 723 11.48 -12.53 -37.40
CA ILE A 723 12.71 -12.61 -36.63
C ILE A 723 13.42 -11.26 -36.69
N LEU A 724 13.74 -10.73 -35.52
CA LEU A 724 14.42 -9.46 -35.31
C LEU A 724 15.81 -9.75 -34.77
N PHE A 725 16.84 -9.53 -35.57
CA PHE A 725 18.25 -9.65 -35.16
C PHE A 725 18.80 -8.28 -34.78
N PHE A 726 19.45 -8.23 -33.63
CA PHE A 726 20.11 -7.04 -33.10
C PHE A 726 21.60 -7.30 -32.98
N ASP A 727 22.40 -6.39 -33.52
CA ASP A 727 23.82 -6.25 -33.22
C ASP A 727 23.97 -5.03 -32.31
N THR A 728 24.07 -5.27 -31.00
CA THR A 728 24.14 -4.21 -29.99
C THR A 728 25.54 -3.66 -29.77
N ASP A 729 26.56 -4.27 -30.38
CA ASP A 729 27.96 -3.89 -30.21
C ASP A 729 28.45 -2.94 -31.31
N GLY A 730 27.61 -2.67 -32.31
CA GLY A 730 27.75 -1.56 -33.25
C GLY A 730 28.96 -1.67 -34.18
N GLY A 731 28.79 -2.28 -35.35
CA GLY A 731 29.87 -2.35 -36.34
C GLY A 731 29.48 -2.75 -37.76
N ALA A 732 28.21 -3.05 -38.04
CA ALA A 732 27.76 -3.40 -39.38
C ALA A 732 27.76 -2.16 -40.28
N THR A 733 28.39 -2.25 -41.46
CA THR A 733 28.27 -1.21 -42.49
C THR A 733 27.91 -1.91 -43.80
N GLY A 734 26.70 -1.71 -44.30
CA GLY A 734 26.26 -2.40 -45.51
C GLY A 734 24.93 -1.88 -46.05
N ALA A 735 24.64 -2.20 -47.31
CA ALA A 735 23.33 -1.99 -47.93
C ALA A 735 22.45 -3.25 -47.75
N ASN A 736 21.13 -3.12 -47.95
CA ASN A 736 20.22 -4.25 -48.12
C ASN A 736 20.81 -5.22 -49.17
N ILE A 737 21.15 -6.45 -48.79
CA ILE A 737 21.57 -7.48 -49.75
C ILE A 737 20.36 -8.34 -50.08
N LEU A 738 19.59 -7.92 -51.08
CA LEU A 738 18.67 -8.79 -51.80
C LEU A 738 19.17 -8.87 -53.24
N THR A 739 19.89 -9.93 -53.58
CA THR A 739 20.22 -10.21 -54.99
C THR A 739 19.05 -10.96 -55.61
N ALA A 740 18.55 -10.43 -56.74
CA ALA A 740 17.32 -10.81 -57.45
C ALA A 740 17.25 -12.24 -58.03
N SER A 741 17.94 -13.22 -57.45
CA SER A 741 17.83 -14.63 -57.86
C SER A 741 17.21 -15.42 -56.72
N GLY A 742 15.93 -15.77 -56.86
CA GLY A 742 15.20 -16.66 -55.95
C GLY A 742 15.85 -18.04 -55.87
N ALA A 743 16.90 -18.16 -55.06
CA ALA A 743 17.59 -19.41 -54.78
C ALA A 743 16.93 -20.08 -53.57
N THR A 744 16.33 -21.23 -53.83
CA THR A 744 15.82 -22.20 -52.86
C THR A 744 16.96 -22.83 -52.07
N LEU A 745 17.13 -22.48 -50.81
CA LEU A 745 17.88 -23.32 -49.88
C LEU A 745 17.21 -23.33 -48.49
N PRO A 746 16.93 -24.51 -47.91
CA PRO A 746 16.45 -24.61 -46.54
C PRO A 746 17.53 -24.12 -45.57
N TRP A 747 17.11 -23.44 -44.51
CA TRP A 747 18.05 -22.99 -43.47
C TRP A 747 18.74 -24.19 -42.79
N LEU A 748 20.08 -24.09 -42.66
CA LEU A 748 21.03 -25.00 -41.99
C LEU A 748 21.30 -26.39 -42.60
N ALA A 749 21.56 -26.46 -43.92
CA ALA A 749 22.27 -27.59 -44.52
C ALA A 749 23.53 -27.15 -45.30
N SER A 750 24.69 -27.59 -44.81
CA SER A 750 25.96 -27.81 -45.54
C SER A 750 26.44 -26.77 -46.56
N THR A 751 27.23 -25.77 -46.14
CA THR A 751 28.58 -25.44 -46.68
C THR A 751 29.01 -24.01 -46.27
N PRO A 752 30.27 -23.80 -45.82
CA PRO A 752 30.84 -22.47 -45.69
C PRO A 752 31.26 -21.97 -47.07
N ASN A 753 30.74 -20.80 -47.47
CA ASN A 753 31.12 -20.06 -48.68
C ASN A 753 30.80 -20.68 -50.04
N SER A 754 29.55 -20.51 -50.49
CA SER A 754 29.26 -20.28 -51.91
C SER A 754 28.02 -19.40 -52.13
N ALA A 755 28.17 -18.46 -53.06
CA ALA A 755 27.25 -17.53 -53.72
C ALA A 755 25.75 -17.45 -53.31
N SER A 756 25.37 -16.23 -52.94
CA SER A 756 24.08 -15.57 -53.27
C SER A 756 22.80 -16.12 -52.60
N GLY A 757 22.44 -15.61 -51.42
CA GLY A 757 21.07 -15.78 -50.90
C GLY A 757 20.80 -15.33 -49.46
N THR A 758 21.61 -15.73 -48.49
CA THR A 758 21.27 -15.55 -47.06
C THR A 758 22.53 -15.38 -46.21
N ARG A 759 23.01 -14.13 -46.10
CA ARG A 759 24.08 -13.77 -45.17
C ARG A 759 23.62 -12.60 -44.33
N LEU A 760 23.99 -12.58 -43.05
CA LEU A 760 23.97 -11.34 -42.28
C LEU A 760 24.77 -10.29 -43.08
N PRO A 761 24.32 -9.02 -43.09
CA PRO A 761 25.03 -7.93 -43.74
C PRO A 761 26.50 -7.91 -43.33
N THR A 762 27.38 -7.51 -44.26
CA THR A 762 28.81 -7.44 -44.02
C THR A 762 29.11 -6.62 -42.76
N GLY A 763 29.74 -7.27 -41.77
CA GLY A 763 30.09 -6.66 -40.48
C GLY A 763 29.05 -6.80 -39.37
N MET A 764 27.85 -7.32 -39.64
CA MET A 764 26.83 -7.55 -38.60
C MET A 764 27.16 -8.78 -37.75
N LYS A 765 27.19 -8.58 -36.43
CA LYS A 765 27.38 -9.62 -35.42
C LYS A 765 26.20 -9.61 -34.47
N ALA A 766 25.08 -10.19 -34.91
CA ALA A 766 23.88 -10.26 -34.09
C ALA A 766 24.18 -10.97 -32.76
N ASN A 767 23.83 -10.34 -31.65
CA ASN A 767 24.05 -10.82 -30.29
C ASN A 767 22.75 -10.92 -29.46
N LEU A 768 21.62 -10.55 -30.07
CA LEU A 768 20.25 -10.87 -29.63
C LEU A 768 19.38 -11.17 -30.84
N ALA A 769 18.51 -12.19 -30.74
CA ALA A 769 17.43 -12.41 -31.69
C ALA A 769 16.10 -12.58 -30.94
N LEU A 770 15.07 -11.91 -31.45
CA LEU A 770 13.69 -12.05 -30.99
C LEU A 770 12.85 -12.63 -32.13
N GLN A 771 12.11 -13.69 -31.86
CA GLN A 771 11.22 -14.30 -32.85
C GLN A 771 9.77 -14.16 -32.38
N VAL A 772 8.93 -13.58 -33.23
CA VAL A 772 7.49 -13.57 -33.09
C VAL A 772 6.92 -14.63 -34.02
N GLN A 773 6.47 -15.75 -33.46
CA GLN A 773 5.83 -16.83 -34.22
C GLN A 773 4.32 -16.60 -34.30
N LEU A 774 3.76 -16.73 -35.51
CA LEU A 774 2.33 -16.58 -35.79
C LEU A 774 1.68 -17.97 -35.90
N ALA A 775 1.09 -18.49 -34.81
CA ALA A 775 0.56 -19.86 -34.77
C ALA A 775 -0.89 -20.00 -35.28
N THR A 776 -1.17 -21.04 -36.09
CA THR A 776 -2.52 -21.51 -36.44
C THR A 776 -2.92 -22.68 -35.53
N PRO A 777 -4.22 -22.91 -35.21
CA PRO A 777 -5.42 -22.16 -35.63
C PRO A 777 -5.88 -21.08 -34.63
N ASN A 778 -5.17 -20.87 -33.51
CA ASN A 778 -5.63 -20.05 -32.37
C ASN A 778 -4.83 -18.74 -32.16
N GLN A 779 -4.20 -18.22 -33.21
CA GLN A 779 -3.59 -16.88 -33.27
C GLN A 779 -2.67 -16.49 -32.10
N SER A 780 -1.95 -17.42 -31.48
CA SER A 780 -1.04 -17.04 -30.40
C SER A 780 0.21 -16.35 -30.98
N LEU A 781 0.58 -15.19 -30.42
CA LEU A 781 1.90 -14.59 -30.64
C LEU A 781 2.85 -15.16 -29.61
N ASN A 782 3.79 -15.99 -30.05
CA ASN A 782 4.83 -16.51 -29.17
C ASN A 782 6.10 -15.70 -29.38
N LEU A 783 6.67 -15.16 -28.29
CA LEU A 783 7.95 -14.47 -28.33
C LEU A 783 9.04 -15.40 -27.82
N PHE A 784 10.04 -15.66 -28.64
CA PHE A 784 11.23 -16.41 -28.26
C PHE A 784 12.45 -15.49 -28.22
N ALA A 785 13.32 -15.74 -27.25
CA ALA A 785 14.63 -15.12 -27.15
C ALA A 785 15.72 -16.19 -27.19
N TYR A 786 16.71 -15.98 -28.05
CA TYR A 786 17.78 -16.93 -28.29
C TYR A 786 19.07 -16.45 -27.62
N LYS A 787 19.82 -17.38 -27.01
CA LYS A 787 21.11 -17.12 -26.37
C LYS A 787 22.22 -17.88 -27.09
N TRP A 788 23.39 -17.25 -27.21
CA TRP A 788 24.61 -17.87 -27.72
C TRP A 788 25.77 -17.67 -26.74
N ASN A 789 26.78 -18.53 -26.82
CA ASN A 789 28.02 -18.40 -26.07
C ASN A 789 29.02 -17.48 -26.79
N ALA A 790 30.13 -17.16 -26.12
CA ALA A 790 31.19 -16.31 -26.67
C ALA A 790 31.87 -16.87 -27.94
N ALA A 791 31.66 -18.15 -28.26
CA ALA A 791 32.13 -18.79 -29.49
C ALA A 791 31.07 -18.82 -30.61
N GLY A 792 29.90 -18.20 -30.39
CA GLY A 792 28.81 -18.16 -31.36
C GLY A 792 27.93 -19.41 -31.40
N GLN A 793 28.04 -20.29 -30.40
CA GLN A 793 27.24 -21.50 -30.34
C GLN A 793 25.94 -21.25 -29.58
N PHE A 794 24.84 -21.81 -30.06
CA PHE A 794 23.52 -21.69 -29.45
C PHE A 794 23.55 -22.35 -28.07
N LEU A 795 23.14 -21.59 -27.05
CA LEU A 795 23.08 -22.03 -25.66
C LEU A 795 21.67 -22.47 -25.27
N SER A 796 20.66 -21.67 -25.63
CA SER A 796 19.28 -21.93 -25.23
C SER A 796 18.29 -21.10 -26.04
N GLU A 797 17.11 -21.66 -26.28
CA GLU A 797 15.90 -20.99 -26.75
C GLU A 797 14.98 -20.88 -25.55
N ASN A 798 14.62 -19.65 -25.18
CA ASN A 798 13.65 -19.41 -24.13
C ASN A 798 12.40 -18.84 -24.77
N GLN A 799 11.27 -19.54 -24.66
CA GLN A 799 9.98 -18.91 -24.87
C GLN A 799 9.81 -17.86 -23.77
N VAL A 800 9.85 -16.59 -24.17
CA VAL A 800 9.68 -15.45 -23.26
C VAL A 800 8.25 -15.46 -22.74
N GLY A 801 7.28 -15.71 -23.63
CA GLY A 801 5.88 -15.86 -23.27
C GLY A 801 4.99 -15.90 -24.51
N SER A 802 3.68 -15.90 -24.28
CA SER A 802 2.68 -15.97 -25.32
C SER A 802 1.56 -14.97 -25.08
N LEU A 803 1.01 -14.43 -26.15
CA LEU A 803 -0.23 -13.66 -26.14
C LEU A 803 -1.28 -14.43 -26.94
N ALA A 804 -2.41 -14.77 -26.31
CA ALA A 804 -3.52 -15.41 -27.01
C ALA A 804 -4.13 -14.42 -28.02
N GLY A 805 -4.29 -14.84 -29.28
CA GLY A 805 -4.89 -13.98 -30.30
C GLY A 805 -6.40 -14.11 -30.41
N SER A 806 -6.99 -13.13 -31.09
CA SER A 806 -8.42 -13.03 -31.32
C SER A 806 -8.76 -13.46 -32.74
N SER A 807 -9.61 -14.48 -32.92
CA SER A 807 -9.96 -15.10 -34.21
C SER A 807 -10.42 -14.16 -35.34
N GLY A 808 -10.61 -12.85 -35.08
CA GLY A 808 -10.98 -11.81 -36.05
C GLY A 808 -9.97 -10.68 -36.35
N ASN A 809 -8.76 -10.62 -35.77
CA ASN A 809 -7.81 -9.45 -35.84
C ASN A 809 -8.41 -8.10 -35.35
N PRO A 810 -7.65 -7.18 -34.72
CA PRO A 810 -6.24 -7.22 -34.32
C PRO A 810 -5.98 -8.01 -33.02
N THR A 811 -4.72 -8.40 -32.80
CA THR A 811 -4.20 -8.95 -31.54
C THR A 811 -3.16 -8.00 -30.96
N TYR A 812 -3.35 -7.47 -29.76
CA TYR A 812 -2.39 -6.60 -29.08
C TYR A 812 -2.38 -6.85 -27.59
N GLY A 813 -1.24 -6.61 -26.95
CA GLY A 813 -1.05 -6.89 -25.53
C GLY A 813 0.42 -6.74 -25.13
N THR A 814 0.77 -7.30 -23.98
CA THR A 814 2.16 -7.32 -23.49
C THR A 814 2.58 -8.75 -23.24
N ILE A 815 3.68 -9.17 -23.86
CA ILE A 815 4.33 -10.45 -23.54
C ILE A 815 5.44 -10.16 -22.55
N SER A 816 5.43 -10.83 -21.39
CA SER A 816 6.49 -10.67 -20.38
C SER A 816 7.13 -12.01 -20.05
N GLY A 817 8.43 -12.01 -19.80
CA GLY A 817 9.14 -13.18 -19.30
C GLY A 817 10.65 -13.02 -19.30
N LEU A 818 11.33 -14.13 -19.05
CA LEU A 818 12.78 -14.12 -18.84
C LEU A 818 13.55 -14.06 -20.15
N VAL A 819 14.41 -13.06 -20.27
CA VAL A 819 15.46 -12.98 -21.29
C VAL A 819 16.79 -12.80 -20.58
N ASN A 820 17.74 -13.71 -20.83
CA ASN A 820 19.06 -13.70 -20.17
C ASN A 820 19.01 -13.62 -18.63
N GLY A 821 18.00 -14.24 -18.00
CA GLY A 821 17.86 -14.29 -16.53
C GLY A 821 17.26 -13.02 -15.90
N GLN A 822 16.79 -12.07 -16.71
CA GLN A 822 16.06 -10.88 -16.27
C GLN A 822 14.67 -10.86 -16.89
N THR A 823 13.67 -10.36 -16.15
CA THR A 823 12.30 -10.27 -16.65
C THR A 823 12.14 -9.00 -17.47
N TYR A 824 11.64 -9.13 -18.69
CA TYR A 824 11.32 -8.01 -19.57
C TYR A 824 9.88 -8.10 -20.04
N SER A 825 9.30 -6.93 -20.36
CA SER A 825 7.97 -6.78 -20.92
C SER A 825 8.05 -6.16 -22.31
N PHE A 826 7.35 -6.78 -23.26
CA PHE A 826 7.33 -6.42 -24.67
C PHE A 826 5.89 -6.12 -25.06
N PRO A 827 5.49 -4.84 -25.17
CA PRO A 827 4.22 -4.51 -25.78
C PRO A 827 4.28 -4.88 -27.27
N ILE A 828 3.29 -5.61 -27.73
CA ILE A 828 3.24 -6.19 -29.08
C ILE A 828 1.84 -6.01 -29.67
N GLY A 829 1.78 -5.67 -30.94
CA GLY A 829 0.55 -5.49 -31.70
C GLY A 829 0.69 -6.10 -33.07
N TYR A 830 -0.25 -6.96 -33.45
CA TYR A 830 -0.29 -7.59 -34.76
C TYR A 830 -1.69 -7.42 -35.33
N ARG A 831 -1.75 -6.87 -36.54
CA ARG A 831 -2.99 -6.74 -37.30
C ARG A 831 -2.79 -7.34 -38.67
N ASN A 832 -3.68 -8.26 -39.03
CA ASN A 832 -3.78 -8.73 -40.40
C ASN A 832 -5.18 -8.41 -40.96
N GLY A 833 -5.32 -7.22 -41.53
CA GLY A 833 -6.55 -6.79 -42.19
C GLY A 833 -6.82 -7.43 -43.55
N HIS A 834 -5.99 -8.38 -44.00
CA HIS A 834 -6.09 -8.99 -45.33
C HIS A 834 -6.24 -10.52 -45.24
N THR A 835 -7.41 -11.04 -45.60
CA THR A 835 -7.67 -12.48 -45.72
C THR A 835 -8.05 -12.79 -47.17
N GLY A 836 -7.06 -12.83 -48.06
CA GLY A 836 -7.25 -13.21 -49.46
C GLY A 836 -5.93 -13.15 -50.25
N PRO A 837 -5.77 -13.95 -51.34
CA PRO A 837 -4.60 -13.90 -52.19
C PRO A 837 -4.49 -12.53 -52.87
N VAL A 838 -3.34 -11.88 -52.76
CA VAL A 838 -3.06 -10.63 -53.48
C VAL A 838 -2.74 -10.98 -54.93
N THR A 839 -3.39 -10.33 -55.90
CA THR A 839 -3.04 -10.46 -57.31
C THR A 839 -1.92 -9.47 -57.64
N ALA A 840 -0.72 -9.94 -58.02
CA ALA A 840 0.35 -9.04 -58.44
C ALA A 840 0.03 -8.36 -59.77
N GLY A 841 0.52 -7.13 -59.93
CA GLY A 841 0.57 -6.45 -61.21
C GLY A 841 -0.36 -5.25 -61.35
N SER A 842 0.01 -4.14 -60.71
CA SER A 842 0.00 -2.85 -61.42
C SER A 842 1.39 -2.25 -61.24
N GLY A 843 2.14 -2.13 -62.34
CA GLY A 843 3.58 -1.89 -62.38
C GLY A 843 4.09 -0.73 -61.53
N THR A 844 5.37 -0.83 -61.18
CA THR A 844 6.09 -0.19 -60.06
C THR A 844 5.80 -0.88 -58.73
N ALA A 845 6.85 -1.27 -57.99
CA ALA A 845 6.74 -1.67 -56.60
C ALA A 845 5.93 -0.59 -55.90
N SER A 846 4.67 -0.85 -55.59
CA SER A 846 3.88 0.10 -54.82
C SER A 846 4.43 -0.04 -53.41
N PRO A 847 5.11 0.96 -52.82
CA PRO A 847 5.39 0.96 -51.39
C PRO A 847 4.10 0.94 -50.54
N ASN A 848 2.92 0.92 -51.18
CA ASN A 848 1.60 0.78 -50.60
C ASN A 848 0.91 -0.54 -51.00
N GLY A 849 1.67 -1.53 -51.50
CA GLY A 849 1.17 -2.83 -51.99
C GLY A 849 0.66 -3.77 -50.89
N ALA A 850 1.10 -3.57 -49.65
CA ALA A 850 0.38 -4.06 -48.49
C ALA A 850 -0.83 -3.16 -48.25
N GLY A 851 -2.05 -3.71 -48.28
CA GLY A 851 -3.25 -2.97 -47.87
C GLY A 851 -3.00 -2.28 -46.52
N ALA A 852 -3.48 -1.05 -46.38
CA ALA A 852 -3.13 -0.06 -45.35
C ALA A 852 -3.42 -0.43 -43.87
N GLY A 853 -3.12 -1.65 -43.42
CA GLY A 853 -3.43 -2.12 -42.07
C GLY A 853 -2.86 -3.50 -41.71
N THR A 854 -1.86 -4.02 -42.45
CA THR A 854 -1.16 -5.27 -42.10
C THR A 854 0.23 -4.99 -41.54
N GLY A 855 0.52 -5.48 -40.33
CA GLY A 855 1.81 -5.22 -39.71
C GLY A 855 2.01 -5.81 -38.31
N LEU A 856 3.28 -5.88 -37.90
CA LEU A 856 3.71 -6.16 -36.54
C LEU A 856 4.32 -4.89 -35.93
N GLU A 857 3.91 -4.53 -34.72
CA GLU A 857 4.53 -3.53 -33.88
C GLU A 857 5.08 -4.19 -32.61
N ILE A 858 6.28 -3.81 -32.19
CA ILE A 858 6.87 -4.29 -30.94
C ILE A 858 7.70 -3.21 -30.25
N GLY A 859 7.53 -3.11 -28.93
CA GLY A 859 8.38 -2.30 -28.05
C GLY A 859 9.44 -3.18 -27.38
N ILE A 860 10.70 -2.75 -27.48
CA ILE A 860 11.85 -3.49 -26.97
C ILE A 860 12.53 -2.63 -25.90
N PRO A 861 12.58 -3.09 -24.63
CA PRO A 861 13.25 -2.37 -23.57
C PRO A 861 14.72 -2.11 -23.94
N LYS A 862 15.16 -0.85 -23.86
CA LYS A 862 16.55 -0.49 -24.16
C LYS A 862 17.53 -1.10 -23.16
N SER A 863 17.08 -1.38 -21.93
CA SER A 863 17.87 -2.12 -20.93
C SER A 863 18.25 -3.53 -21.41
N LEU A 864 17.46 -4.15 -22.28
CA LEU A 864 17.80 -5.44 -22.90
C LEU A 864 18.86 -5.29 -24.00
N LEU A 865 18.82 -4.19 -24.74
CA LEU A 865 19.72 -3.93 -25.88
C LEU A 865 21.09 -3.38 -25.46
N GLY A 866 21.28 -2.96 -24.21
CA GLY A 866 22.55 -2.43 -23.73
C GLY A 866 22.90 -1.03 -24.27
N VAL A 867 24.19 -0.67 -24.16
CA VAL A 867 24.72 0.66 -24.49
C VAL A 867 25.56 0.64 -25.77
N GLY A 868 25.06 1.25 -26.85
CA GLY A 868 25.76 1.33 -28.15
C GLY A 868 24.82 1.52 -29.34
N PRO A 869 25.33 1.89 -30.53
CA PRO A 869 24.52 1.93 -31.75
C PRO A 869 24.07 0.50 -32.10
N VAL A 870 22.75 0.30 -32.26
CA VAL A 870 22.17 -1.01 -32.55
C VAL A 870 21.89 -1.11 -34.06
N SER A 871 22.41 -2.16 -34.70
CA SER A 871 22.01 -2.51 -36.08
C SER A 871 20.85 -3.51 -36.03
N VAL A 872 19.86 -3.35 -36.89
CA VAL A 872 18.65 -4.19 -36.89
C VAL A 872 18.48 -4.86 -38.25
N LEU A 873 18.32 -6.18 -38.25
CA LEU A 873 17.89 -6.95 -39.41
C LEU A 873 16.56 -7.63 -39.07
N VAL A 874 15.56 -7.41 -39.90
CA VAL A 874 14.25 -8.06 -39.82
C VAL A 874 14.16 -9.11 -40.92
N GLY A 875 13.78 -10.33 -40.58
CA GLY A 875 13.48 -11.41 -41.52
C GLY A 875 12.08 -11.96 -41.28
N VAL A 876 11.38 -12.29 -42.35
CA VAL A 876 10.14 -13.07 -42.32
C VAL A 876 10.47 -14.46 -42.84
N SER A 877 10.21 -15.50 -42.04
CA SER A 877 10.51 -16.88 -42.39
C SER A 877 9.26 -17.76 -42.35
N GLY A 878 9.10 -18.62 -43.35
CA GLY A 878 8.05 -19.65 -43.38
C GLY A 878 8.54 -21.04 -42.94
N SER A 879 7.62 -21.96 -42.68
CA SER A 879 7.90 -23.33 -42.20
C SER A 879 8.79 -24.17 -43.13
N THR A 880 8.94 -23.75 -44.39
CA THR A 880 9.76 -24.40 -45.42
C THR A 880 11.10 -23.71 -45.66
N GLY A 881 11.44 -22.66 -44.88
CA GLY A 881 12.74 -22.00 -44.90
C GLY A 881 12.91 -20.88 -45.93
N TYR A 882 11.82 -20.31 -46.46
CA TYR A 882 11.85 -19.13 -47.35
C TYR A 882 11.99 -17.82 -46.56
N TRP A 883 12.63 -16.78 -47.14
CA TRP A 883 13.02 -15.53 -46.44
C TRP A 883 12.78 -14.25 -47.25
N SER A 884 11.94 -13.34 -46.72
CA SER A 884 11.96 -11.90 -47.06
C SER A 884 12.69 -11.13 -45.93
N ASN A 885 13.48 -10.11 -46.24
CA ASN A 885 14.24 -9.37 -45.21
C ASN A 885 14.33 -7.85 -45.44
N GLN A 886 14.51 -7.11 -44.35
CA GLN A 886 14.82 -5.68 -44.31
C GLN A 886 16.00 -5.42 -43.36
N PHE A 887 17.04 -4.74 -43.83
CA PHE A 887 18.21 -4.37 -43.04
C PHE A 887 18.31 -2.85 -42.81
N LEU A 888 18.58 -2.48 -41.56
CA LEU A 888 18.92 -1.12 -41.15
C LEU A 888 20.37 -1.07 -40.63
N PRO A 889 21.31 -0.52 -41.41
CA PRO A 889 22.64 -0.21 -40.91
C PRO A 889 22.61 0.95 -39.91
N PRO A 890 23.58 1.05 -38.99
CA PRO A 890 23.81 2.22 -38.17
C PRO A 890 24.25 3.41 -39.05
N LEU A 891 23.62 4.57 -38.92
CA LEU A 891 23.91 5.76 -39.75
C LEU A 891 24.75 6.82 -39.02
N SER A 892 25.47 7.64 -39.80
CA SER A 892 26.35 8.71 -39.30
C SER A 892 25.56 9.89 -38.69
N PRO A 893 26.19 10.73 -37.85
CA PRO A 893 25.52 11.83 -37.12
C PRO A 893 24.82 12.90 -37.97
N ALA A 894 25.02 12.90 -39.30
CA ALA A 894 24.56 13.96 -40.20
C ALA A 894 23.34 13.61 -41.08
N ALA A 895 22.85 12.36 -41.04
CA ALA A 895 21.62 11.96 -41.72
C ALA A 895 20.49 11.76 -40.69
N SER A 896 19.28 12.20 -41.02
CA SER A 896 18.12 12.28 -40.10
C SER A 896 17.49 10.93 -39.70
N ASN A 897 18.22 9.82 -39.76
CA ASN A 897 17.83 8.55 -39.14
C ASN A 897 18.72 8.31 -37.90
N ARG A 898 18.10 8.52 -36.73
CA ARG A 898 18.73 8.80 -35.43
C ARG A 898 19.63 7.67 -34.91
N ALA A 899 20.94 7.79 -35.12
CA ALA A 899 21.94 7.12 -34.29
C ALA A 899 22.02 7.80 -32.90
N TRP A 900 22.07 6.97 -31.86
CA TRP A 900 22.07 7.33 -30.44
C TRP A 900 23.43 7.87 -29.98
N ALA A 901 23.43 8.91 -29.14
CA ALA A 901 24.56 9.30 -28.29
C ALA A 901 24.23 8.93 -26.82
N PRO A 902 24.91 7.94 -26.21
CA PRO A 902 24.64 7.44 -24.85
C PRO A 902 25.33 8.23 -23.73
N ASN A 903 24.82 8.08 -22.50
CA ASN A 903 25.56 8.29 -21.24
C ASN A 903 25.93 6.90 -20.67
N LEU A 904 27.16 6.74 -20.20
CA LEU A 904 27.94 5.50 -20.09
C LEU A 904 27.68 4.69 -18.80
N ALA A 905 27.38 3.39 -18.93
CA ALA A 905 28.03 2.25 -18.24
C ALA A 905 27.17 0.99 -18.29
N THR A 906 27.60 -0.05 -19.03
CA THR A 906 27.87 -1.43 -18.56
C THR A 906 28.19 -2.34 -19.75
N SER A 907 29.35 -2.98 -19.65
CA SER A 907 29.97 -3.97 -20.54
C SER A 907 29.47 -5.40 -20.25
N GLY A 908 29.23 -6.24 -21.26
CA GLY A 908 28.95 -7.66 -21.00
C GLY A 908 28.68 -8.64 -22.15
N VAL A 909 28.70 -8.25 -23.43
CA VAL A 909 28.44 -9.18 -24.55
C VAL A 909 29.62 -9.18 -25.52
N THR A 910 30.07 -10.37 -25.93
CA THR A 910 31.21 -10.56 -26.84
C THR A 910 30.71 -10.98 -28.22
N ALA A 911 31.29 -10.37 -29.25
CA ALA A 911 30.83 -10.44 -30.63
C ALA A 911 31.02 -11.82 -31.31
N TYR A 912 30.11 -12.15 -32.24
CA TYR A 912 30.00 -13.42 -32.97
C TYR A 912 31.20 -13.79 -33.88
N ASN A 913 31.50 -15.11 -33.98
CA ASN A 913 32.32 -15.76 -35.01
C ASN A 913 31.60 -17.06 -35.47
N ILE A 914 31.15 -17.09 -36.73
CA ILE A 914 30.16 -18.07 -37.29
C ILE A 914 30.82 -19.40 -37.70
N GLY A 915 31.51 -20.06 -36.77
CA GLY A 915 32.29 -21.26 -37.10
C GLY A 915 31.55 -22.60 -36.96
N LEU A 916 30.70 -22.78 -35.95
CA LEU A 916 30.34 -24.13 -35.49
C LEU A 916 28.97 -24.17 -34.79
N LEU A 917 27.92 -24.62 -35.48
CA LEU A 917 26.67 -25.12 -34.86
C LEU A 917 26.41 -26.56 -35.33
N PRO A 918 26.18 -27.53 -34.42
CA PRO A 918 25.83 -28.92 -34.77
C PRO A 918 24.38 -29.06 -35.26
N ILE A 919 24.23 -29.99 -36.21
CA ILE A 919 23.01 -30.39 -36.93
C ILE A 919 22.32 -31.53 -36.16
N GLY A 920 21.00 -31.51 -36.05
CA GLY A 920 20.24 -32.73 -35.74
C GLY A 920 18.87 -32.45 -35.13
N LEU A 921 17.82 -32.54 -35.95
CA LEU A 921 16.48 -33.04 -35.59
C LEU A 921 15.63 -33.12 -36.88
N THR A 922 15.99 -34.06 -37.74
CA THR A 922 15.08 -34.65 -38.73
C THR A 922 15.21 -36.16 -38.57
N GLU A 923 14.29 -36.77 -37.80
CA GLU A 923 13.82 -38.15 -37.96
C GLU A 923 12.75 -38.45 -36.89
N PHE A 924 11.48 -38.39 -37.28
CA PHE A 924 10.45 -39.27 -36.72
C PHE A 924 9.86 -40.01 -37.92
N LEU A 925 10.32 -41.24 -38.14
CA LEU A 925 9.63 -42.21 -38.98
C LEU A 925 8.83 -43.16 -38.09
N VAL A 926 7.66 -43.46 -38.61
CA VAL A 926 6.83 -44.65 -38.43
C VAL A 926 7.65 -45.93 -38.21
N GLU A 927 7.11 -46.76 -37.29
CA GLU A 927 7.54 -48.07 -36.75
C GLU A 927 8.61 -48.09 -35.65
#